data_AF-A0A1B9DT64-F1
#
_entry.id   AF-A0A1B9DT64-F1
#
_cell.length_a   1.000
_cell.length_b   1.000
_cell.length_c   1.000
_cell.angle_alpha   90.00
_cell.angle_beta   90.00
_cell.angle_gamma   90.00
#
_symmetry.space_group_name_H-M   'P 1'
#
loop_
_entity.id
_entity.type
_entity.pdbx_description
1 polymer ?
#
loop_
_entity_poly.entity_id
_entity_poly.type
_entity_poly.pdbx_seq_one_letter_code
_entity_poly.pdbx_strand_id
1 'polypeptide(L)'
;MSSTEINYRDFVTYVHDKFKEELTADEIEEILYLEESYNKDSPASLGKSLYLTRLVFLGTKRSGDKIDFDQKLHHGINAWIADNHKGKSTIFKIIKFALTGNDSIKKDIKSWIEEILLEFTIGKVTYTCYIDRTGRDKGSLYRFSIDQYNSYKSEFKLDTIEKKVEFSFNSRQDLEEKLQNFFFDQFSFYNLKYSQKSSVKDSFELNTSSLSWSTYFKSIYLESSNYEHLFFEQEKLGLQGKKIFEMVLGLPLTYPINMLKLQLDRVNESIGKVKLVDKSRMDTAKSSKDVLEKRYQEILEEQESVKKNLEINFEERPLIEEYSSLQEKVNQIRKNHRDLTELYQSEKSRLLSMEEEFCNLKSDRKKVDAEIIRLQKQELNMELYKQSQSFFTNLDIKTCPHCEIKVSEAKKEKEKDQHICSLCGEEPTEQKIEESEILQKSGQIQQEIKSHSARLKKIVENLGKKSLLIEEIKKNVEDYSVTISSIQSIDLYNKRLKEIEDEIARIGREREKYKNPLEKKELLIKEEAVVNFQLEEIKRNESSIVSVEIHSLNLKKAVLDYALYALERKRIVLNKDILSKLETLILKEVNVFGLKSITTVAISDKYELIFTQNDVQIGFNDLSEGEKLRAKLAFYLSLIQLDIEHSLGRHPRFLIFDSPGSEEMVPQHLKGLAEIFKDINDRFENELQIFVGTALREFSQITGKDRTFIKEEDEFVF
;
A
#
# COMPACT_ATOMS: atom_id res chain seq x y z
N MET A 1 -0.57 39.35 -0.85
CA MET A 1 -0.91 37.97 -0.42
C MET A 1 -1.31 38.04 1.05
N SER A 2 -2.49 37.55 1.44
CA SER A 2 -2.94 37.53 2.84
C SER A 2 -1.95 36.74 3.71
N SER A 3 -1.83 37.13 4.98
CA SER A 3 -0.72 36.74 5.86
C SER A 3 -0.76 35.31 6.39
N THR A 4 -1.83 34.54 6.15
CA THR A 4 -2.03 33.21 6.78
C THR A 4 -2.27 32.07 5.79
N GLU A 5 -2.71 32.34 4.56
CA GLU A 5 -3.11 31.30 3.61
C GLU A 5 -2.31 31.34 2.28
N ILE A 6 -2.27 30.21 1.58
CA ILE A 6 -1.84 30.14 0.18
C ILE A 6 -3.05 30.33 -0.72
N ASN A 7 -3.01 31.35 -1.56
CA ASN A 7 -3.85 31.40 -2.75
C ASN A 7 -3.21 30.49 -3.81
N TYR A 8 -3.89 29.38 -4.13
CA TYR A 8 -3.39 28.38 -5.07
C TYR A 8 -3.11 28.97 -6.46
N ARG A 9 -3.99 29.84 -6.97
CA ARG A 9 -3.81 30.47 -8.29
C ARG A 9 -2.56 31.34 -8.33
N ASP A 10 -2.37 32.19 -7.32
CA ASP A 10 -1.17 33.03 -7.23
C ASP A 10 0.10 32.19 -7.10
N PHE A 11 0.02 31.04 -6.42
CA PHE A 11 1.14 30.10 -6.30
C PHE A 11 1.48 29.42 -7.63
N VAL A 12 0.48 28.97 -8.39
CA VAL A 12 0.67 28.42 -9.75
C VAL A 12 1.28 29.48 -10.66
N THR A 13 0.78 30.72 -10.63
CA THR A 13 1.36 31.84 -11.41
C THR A 13 2.82 32.09 -11.02
N TYR A 14 3.12 32.12 -9.72
CA TYR A 14 4.49 32.28 -9.22
C TYR A 14 5.45 31.18 -9.69
N VAL A 15 4.99 29.93 -9.76
CA VAL A 15 5.79 28.82 -10.28
C VAL A 15 5.94 28.94 -11.80
N HIS A 16 4.84 29.21 -12.51
CA HIS A 16 4.82 29.37 -13.96
C HIS A 16 5.75 30.48 -14.45
N ASP A 17 5.84 31.62 -13.75
CA ASP A 17 6.72 32.74 -14.13
C ASP A 17 8.19 32.31 -14.30
N LYS A 18 8.64 31.27 -13.59
CA LYS A 18 9.99 30.70 -13.72
C LYS A 18 10.14 29.75 -14.92
N PHE A 19 9.06 29.09 -15.34
CA PHE A 19 9.07 28.05 -16.39
C PHE A 19 8.28 28.43 -17.64
N LYS A 20 7.86 29.69 -17.76
CA LYS A 20 7.01 30.22 -18.85
C LYS A 20 7.53 30.00 -20.27
N GLU A 21 8.82 29.78 -20.43
CA GLU A 21 9.46 29.55 -21.73
C GLU A 21 9.38 28.07 -22.16
N GLU A 22 9.12 27.16 -21.21
CA GLU A 22 9.16 25.72 -21.41
C GLU A 22 7.79 25.05 -21.17
N LEU A 23 6.94 25.62 -20.31
CA LEU A 23 5.66 25.05 -19.90
C LEU A 23 4.56 26.10 -19.83
N THR A 24 3.33 25.68 -20.14
CA THR A 24 2.11 26.47 -19.99
C THR A 24 1.60 26.49 -18.55
N ALA A 25 0.73 27.44 -18.22
CA ALA A 25 0.12 27.53 -16.89
C ALA A 25 -0.70 26.27 -16.54
N ASP A 26 -1.40 25.68 -17.51
CA ASP A 26 -2.21 24.48 -17.32
C ASP A 26 -1.33 23.25 -17.01
N GLU A 27 -0.17 23.12 -17.67
CA GLU A 27 0.79 22.05 -17.38
C GLU A 27 1.39 22.19 -15.97
N ILE A 28 1.67 23.42 -15.52
CA ILE A 28 2.11 23.67 -14.14
C ILE A 28 0.99 23.33 -13.15
N GLU A 29 -0.25 23.69 -13.45
CA GLU A 29 -1.40 23.36 -12.61
C GLU A 29 -1.61 21.84 -12.50
N GLU A 30 -1.43 21.09 -13.58
CA GLU A 30 -1.50 19.62 -13.57
C GLU A 30 -0.37 19.00 -12.73
N ILE A 31 0.86 19.52 -12.85
CA ILE A 31 2.00 19.06 -12.05
C ILE A 31 1.80 19.33 -10.56
N LEU A 32 1.20 20.47 -10.21
CA LEU A 32 1.01 20.90 -8.81
C LEU A 32 -0.34 20.49 -8.22
N TYR A 33 -1.18 19.77 -8.97
CA TYR A 33 -2.49 19.34 -8.52
C TYR A 33 -2.39 18.39 -7.31
N LEU A 34 -3.27 18.63 -6.33
CA LEU A 34 -3.45 17.81 -5.13
C LEU A 34 -4.93 17.45 -4.96
N GLU A 35 -5.21 16.29 -4.36
CA GLU A 35 -6.60 15.85 -4.07
C GLU A 35 -7.30 16.75 -3.04
N GLU A 36 -6.53 17.34 -2.12
CA GLU A 36 -7.05 18.23 -1.08
C GLU A 36 -6.36 19.61 -1.11
N SER A 37 -6.95 20.56 -0.39
CA SER A 37 -6.50 21.95 -0.37
C SER A 37 -5.07 22.13 0.17
N TYR A 38 -4.33 23.07 -0.42
CA TYR A 38 -3.04 23.54 0.10
C TYR A 38 -3.15 24.16 1.51
N ASN A 39 -4.35 24.60 1.91
CA ASN A 39 -4.65 25.14 3.24
C ASN A 39 -5.36 24.13 4.15
N LYS A 40 -5.18 22.82 3.92
CA LYS A 40 -5.73 21.76 4.79
C LYS A 40 -5.24 21.86 6.24
N ASP A 41 -4.01 22.35 6.42
CA ASP A 41 -3.36 22.43 7.72
C ASP A 41 -3.78 23.67 8.49
N SER A 42 -4.00 23.48 9.79
CA SER A 42 -4.30 24.56 10.71
C SER A 42 -3.67 24.28 12.07
N PRO A 43 -2.89 25.23 12.61
CA PRO A 43 -2.32 25.10 13.93
C PRO A 43 -3.33 25.38 15.03
N ALA A 44 -4.53 25.87 14.70
CA ALA A 44 -5.58 26.13 15.68
C ALA A 44 -6.06 24.83 16.31
N SER A 45 -6.15 24.83 17.64
CA SER A 45 -6.68 23.72 18.41
C SER A 45 -8.17 23.54 18.18
N LEU A 46 -8.60 22.28 18.22
CA LEU A 46 -10.02 21.91 18.22
C LEU A 46 -10.66 22.00 19.61
N GLY A 47 -9.85 22.24 20.66
CA GLY A 47 -10.30 22.23 22.06
C GLY A 47 -10.81 20.87 22.52
N LYS A 48 -10.42 19.78 21.83
CA LYS A 48 -10.76 18.41 22.19
C LYS A 48 -9.60 17.76 22.93
N SER A 49 -9.89 17.15 24.07
CA SER A 49 -8.97 16.29 24.81
C SER A 49 -9.51 14.87 24.85
N LEU A 50 -8.60 13.89 24.92
CA LEU A 50 -8.92 12.50 25.22
C LEU A 50 -8.78 12.29 26.73
N TYR A 51 -9.83 11.79 27.36
CA TYR A 51 -9.86 11.55 28.80
C TYR A 51 -10.44 10.17 29.11
N LEU A 52 -9.66 9.29 29.73
CA LEU A 52 -10.10 7.95 30.12
C LEU A 52 -10.74 8.00 31.50
N THR A 53 -11.88 7.36 31.66
CA THR A 53 -12.69 7.44 32.90
C THR A 53 -12.78 6.11 33.64
N ARG A 54 -12.75 4.98 32.93
CA ARG A 54 -12.82 3.65 33.55
C ARG A 54 -12.27 2.57 32.62
N LEU A 55 -11.52 1.64 33.18
CA LEU A 55 -11.06 0.43 32.50
C LEU A 55 -11.61 -0.79 33.23
N VAL A 56 -12.29 -1.66 32.50
CA VAL A 56 -12.72 -2.97 32.97
C VAL A 56 -12.19 -4.04 32.03
N PHE A 57 -11.60 -5.11 32.57
CA PHE A 57 -11.32 -6.30 31.77
C PHE A 57 -11.50 -7.58 32.59
N LEU A 58 -12.04 -8.59 31.93
CA LEU A 58 -12.35 -9.89 32.51
C LEU A 58 -11.51 -10.98 31.84
N GLY A 59 -11.27 -12.05 32.56
CA GLY A 59 -10.45 -13.13 32.04
C GLY A 59 -10.22 -14.30 32.98
N THR A 60 -9.47 -15.28 32.50
CA THR A 60 -9.07 -16.45 33.27
C THR A 60 -7.59 -16.77 33.03
N LYS A 61 -6.79 -16.80 34.10
CA LYS A 61 -5.37 -17.23 34.02
C LYS A 61 -5.30 -18.71 33.65
N ARG A 62 -4.16 -19.16 33.13
CA ARG A 62 -3.93 -20.60 32.84
C ARG A 62 -4.04 -21.50 34.08
N SER A 63 -3.84 -20.94 35.27
CA SER A 63 -4.04 -21.61 36.56
C SER A 63 -5.52 -21.85 36.91
N GLY A 64 -6.44 -21.19 36.22
CA GLY A 64 -7.88 -21.18 36.54
C GLY A 64 -8.33 -19.97 37.38
N ASP A 65 -7.39 -19.13 37.82
CA ASP A 65 -7.72 -17.93 38.59
C ASP A 65 -8.47 -16.92 37.71
N LYS A 66 -9.59 -16.40 38.21
CA LYS A 66 -10.38 -15.38 37.51
C LYS A 66 -9.72 -14.01 37.64
N ILE A 67 -9.69 -13.29 36.52
CA ILE A 67 -9.31 -11.89 36.43
C ILE A 67 -10.60 -11.09 36.35
N ASP A 68 -10.81 -10.21 37.34
CA ASP A 68 -11.90 -9.23 37.37
C ASP A 68 -11.29 -7.88 37.75
N PHE A 69 -10.86 -7.14 36.73
CA PHE A 69 -10.24 -5.84 36.92
C PHE A 69 -11.25 -4.75 36.58
N ASP A 70 -11.52 -3.86 37.52
CA ASP A 70 -12.39 -2.70 37.36
C ASP A 70 -11.77 -1.51 38.07
N GLN A 71 -11.33 -0.52 37.28
CA GLN A 71 -10.63 0.64 37.80
C GLN A 71 -11.18 1.93 37.21
N LYS A 72 -11.57 2.86 38.09
CA LYS A 72 -11.86 4.25 37.73
C LYS A 72 -10.56 5.02 37.52
N LEU A 73 -10.58 5.91 36.54
CA LEU A 73 -9.47 6.72 36.06
C LEU A 73 -9.85 8.19 36.18
N HIS A 74 -8.90 9.01 36.59
CA HIS A 74 -9.16 10.39 37.01
C HIS A 74 -8.36 11.41 36.21
N HIS A 75 -8.74 12.68 36.32
CA HIS A 75 -7.98 13.82 35.82
C HIS A 75 -6.64 13.97 36.56
N GLY A 76 -5.68 14.61 35.90
CA GLY A 76 -4.31 14.76 36.39
C GLY A 76 -3.54 13.44 36.30
N ILE A 77 -2.70 13.20 37.29
CA ILE A 77 -1.80 12.04 37.28
C ILE A 77 -2.45 10.85 38.00
N ASN A 78 -2.43 9.69 37.33
CA ASN A 78 -2.79 8.39 37.90
C ASN A 78 -1.52 7.54 37.95
N ALA A 79 -1.18 7.03 39.13
CA ALA A 79 0.07 6.34 39.39
C ALA A 79 -0.15 4.86 39.70
N TRP A 80 0.50 3.96 38.97
CA TRP A 80 0.58 2.52 39.28
C TRP A 80 1.97 2.20 39.81
N ILE A 81 2.04 1.80 41.08
CA ILE A 81 3.27 1.54 41.81
C ILE A 81 3.28 0.08 42.25
N ALA A 82 4.16 -0.69 41.63
CA ALA A 82 4.35 -2.12 41.89
C ALA A 82 5.76 -2.53 41.42
N ASP A 83 6.25 -3.71 41.80
CA ASP A 83 7.56 -4.15 41.35
C ASP A 83 7.63 -4.40 39.84
N ASN A 84 8.84 -4.53 39.30
CA ASN A 84 9.04 -4.84 37.89
C ASN A 84 8.36 -6.17 37.52
N HIS A 85 7.83 -6.24 36.30
CA HIS A 85 7.13 -7.43 35.77
C HIS A 85 5.82 -7.82 36.47
N LYS A 86 5.24 -6.97 37.34
CA LYS A 86 3.97 -7.24 38.04
C LYS A 86 2.69 -6.83 37.29
N GLY A 87 2.79 -6.44 36.02
CA GLY A 87 1.62 -6.20 35.15
C GLY A 87 1.28 -4.73 34.85
N LYS A 88 2.02 -3.75 35.38
CA LYS A 88 1.82 -2.31 35.11
C LYS A 88 1.77 -1.99 33.61
N SER A 89 2.82 -2.35 32.87
CA SER A 89 2.91 -2.14 31.42
C SER A 89 1.84 -2.93 30.66
N THR A 90 1.33 -4.02 31.23
CA THR A 90 0.24 -4.78 30.60
C THR A 90 -1.08 -4.00 30.62
N ILE A 91 -1.38 -3.27 31.69
CA ILE A 91 -2.55 -2.37 31.76
C ILE A 91 -2.47 -1.31 30.66
N PHE A 92 -1.33 -0.66 30.50
CA PHE A 92 -1.12 0.34 29.45
C PHE A 92 -1.23 -0.26 28.05
N LYS A 93 -0.79 -1.51 27.86
CA LYS A 93 -0.96 -2.23 26.59
C LYS A 93 -2.41 -2.62 26.31
N ILE A 94 -3.22 -2.91 27.33
CA ILE A 94 -4.67 -3.12 27.20
C ILE A 94 -5.35 -1.81 26.76
N ILE A 95 -5.01 -0.70 27.41
CA ILE A 95 -5.50 0.64 27.03
C ILE A 95 -5.11 0.98 25.60
N LYS A 96 -3.83 0.81 25.24
CA LYS A 96 -3.32 0.99 23.87
C LYS A 96 -4.11 0.16 22.88
N PHE A 97 -4.37 -1.12 23.18
CA PHE A 97 -5.14 -1.99 22.31
C PHE A 97 -6.58 -1.47 22.11
N ALA A 98 -7.25 -1.05 23.19
CA ALA A 98 -8.61 -0.50 23.11
C ALA A 98 -8.70 0.87 22.40
N LEU A 99 -7.62 1.66 22.39
CA LEU A 99 -7.56 2.96 21.72
C LEU A 99 -6.98 2.90 20.30
N THR A 100 -6.23 1.86 19.93
CA THR A 100 -5.53 1.81 18.63
C THR A 100 -5.85 0.58 17.79
N GLY A 101 -6.42 -0.48 18.36
CA GLY A 101 -6.56 -1.79 17.72
C GLY A 101 -5.24 -2.57 17.56
N ASN A 102 -4.10 -1.93 17.80
CA ASN A 102 -2.78 -2.56 17.72
C ASN A 102 -2.44 -3.30 19.02
N ASP A 103 -2.52 -4.63 18.99
CA ASP A 103 -2.29 -5.49 20.13
C ASP A 103 -0.79 -5.77 20.33
N SER A 104 -0.21 -5.17 21.38
CA SER A 104 1.17 -5.38 21.82
C SER A 104 1.29 -6.10 23.17
N ILE A 105 0.18 -6.68 23.65
CA ILE A 105 0.12 -7.49 24.87
C ILE A 105 0.95 -8.77 24.65
N LYS A 106 1.71 -9.19 25.68
CA LYS A 106 2.53 -10.41 25.59
C LYS A 106 1.65 -11.64 25.34
N LYS A 107 2.13 -12.59 24.51
CA LYS A 107 1.36 -13.74 24.02
C LYS A 107 0.82 -14.65 25.14
N ASP A 108 1.56 -14.76 26.23
CA ASP A 108 1.18 -15.51 27.44
C ASP A 108 -0.01 -14.87 28.16
N ILE A 109 0.02 -13.56 28.39
CA ILE A 109 -1.04 -12.83 29.07
C ILE A 109 -2.26 -12.63 28.17
N LYS A 110 -2.04 -12.49 26.86
CA LYS A 110 -3.09 -12.31 25.87
C LYS A 110 -4.17 -13.39 25.96
N SER A 111 -3.78 -14.64 26.21
CA SER A 111 -4.73 -15.76 26.35
C SER A 111 -5.61 -15.69 27.60
N TRP A 112 -5.26 -14.83 28.56
CA TRP A 112 -6.02 -14.70 29.81
C TRP A 112 -7.18 -13.71 29.68
N ILE A 113 -7.09 -12.75 28.77
CA ILE A 113 -8.06 -11.65 28.68
C ILE A 113 -9.18 -12.04 27.73
N GLU A 114 -10.40 -12.09 28.26
CA GLU A 114 -11.61 -12.51 27.54
C GLU A 114 -12.46 -11.30 27.12
N GLU A 115 -12.55 -10.28 27.96
CA GLU A 115 -13.39 -9.09 27.74
C GLU A 115 -12.62 -7.82 28.10
N ILE A 116 -12.75 -6.76 27.31
CA ILE A 116 -12.21 -5.42 27.60
C ILE A 116 -13.30 -4.38 27.38
N LEU A 117 -13.47 -3.48 28.34
CA LEU A 117 -14.31 -2.30 28.28
C LEU A 117 -13.45 -1.09 28.68
N LEU A 118 -13.25 -0.16 27.74
CA LEU A 118 -12.57 1.10 28.02
C LEU A 118 -13.54 2.26 27.82
N GLU A 119 -13.81 3.00 28.90
CA GLU A 119 -14.58 4.23 28.86
C GLU A 119 -13.64 5.43 28.71
N PHE A 120 -13.95 6.30 27.75
CA PHE A 120 -13.24 7.55 27.54
C PHE A 120 -14.16 8.64 27.01
N THR A 121 -13.76 9.89 27.19
CA THR A 121 -14.48 11.08 26.73
C THR A 121 -13.61 11.84 25.75
N ILE A 122 -14.21 12.32 24.66
CA ILE A 122 -13.59 13.28 23.73
C ILE A 122 -14.46 14.53 23.69
N GLY A 123 -13.91 15.65 24.17
CA GLY A 123 -14.68 16.87 24.35
C GLY A 123 -15.82 16.68 25.37
N LYS A 124 -17.07 16.60 24.89
CA LYS A 124 -18.27 16.44 25.74
C LYS A 124 -18.98 15.09 25.56
N VAL A 125 -18.44 14.20 24.72
CA VAL A 125 -19.09 12.93 24.37
C VAL A 125 -18.32 11.79 25.03
N THR A 126 -19.04 10.97 25.78
CA THR A 126 -18.51 9.76 26.40
C THR A 126 -18.70 8.56 25.48
N TYR A 127 -17.64 7.77 25.37
CA TYR A 127 -17.55 6.58 24.56
C TYR A 127 -17.16 5.37 25.41
N THR A 128 -17.64 4.19 25.01
CA THR A 128 -17.22 2.90 25.58
C THR A 128 -16.77 1.99 24.45
N CYS A 129 -15.48 1.64 24.44
CA CYS A 129 -14.92 0.64 23.54
C CYS A 129 -15.05 -0.73 24.19
N TYR A 130 -15.86 -1.60 23.56
CA TYR A 130 -16.06 -2.98 23.97
C TYR A 130 -15.33 -3.94 23.04
N ILE A 131 -14.55 -4.87 23.59
CA ILE A 131 -13.83 -5.91 22.86
C ILE A 131 -14.06 -7.28 23.53
N ASP A 132 -14.68 -8.19 22.79
CA ASP A 132 -14.79 -9.62 23.10
C ASP A 132 -13.63 -10.37 22.43
N ARG A 133 -12.89 -11.14 23.24
CA ARG A 133 -11.70 -11.90 22.86
C ARG A 133 -11.86 -13.41 23.02
N THR A 134 -13.06 -13.89 23.35
CA THR A 134 -13.35 -15.34 23.53
C THR A 134 -13.21 -16.15 22.23
N GLY A 135 -13.13 -15.48 21.07
CA GLY A 135 -12.85 -16.06 19.77
C GLY A 135 -12.03 -15.13 18.88
N ARG A 136 -12.56 -14.81 17.69
CA ARG A 136 -12.01 -13.69 16.90
C ARG A 136 -12.37 -12.38 17.61
N ASP A 137 -11.38 -11.50 17.79
CA ASP A 137 -11.57 -10.17 18.38
C ASP A 137 -12.74 -9.46 17.67
N LYS A 138 -13.83 -9.17 18.39
CA LYS A 138 -15.04 -8.52 17.88
C LYS A 138 -15.61 -7.57 18.93
N GLY A 139 -16.44 -6.62 18.52
CA GLY A 139 -17.03 -5.68 19.47
C GLY A 139 -17.56 -4.41 18.81
N SER A 140 -17.67 -3.34 19.59
CA SER A 140 -18.21 -2.07 19.12
C SER A 140 -17.73 -0.90 19.96
N LEU A 141 -17.73 0.29 19.34
CA LEU A 141 -17.57 1.56 20.04
C LEU A 141 -18.95 2.19 20.24
N TYR A 142 -19.33 2.42 21.49
CA TYR A 142 -20.62 2.99 21.86
C TYR A 142 -20.48 4.45 22.31
N ARG A 143 -21.51 5.27 22.12
CA ARG A 143 -21.61 6.67 22.57
C ARG A 143 -22.32 6.81 23.92
N PHE A 144 -21.91 6.01 24.91
CA PHE A 144 -22.44 5.99 26.27
C PHE A 144 -21.43 5.39 27.27
N SER A 145 -21.72 5.48 28.57
CA SER A 145 -20.83 4.98 29.64
C SER A 145 -20.88 3.47 29.83
N ILE A 146 -19.89 2.89 30.52
CA ILE A 146 -19.84 1.48 30.92
C ILE A 146 -21.05 1.12 31.81
N ASP A 147 -21.51 2.03 32.66
CA ASP A 147 -22.70 1.77 33.48
C ASP A 147 -23.94 1.59 32.59
N GLN A 148 -24.10 2.42 31.56
CA GLN A 148 -25.16 2.28 30.57
C GLN A 148 -24.98 1.01 29.74
N TYR A 149 -23.76 0.66 29.35
CA TYR A 149 -23.44 -0.60 28.68
C TYR A 149 -23.91 -1.80 29.50
N ASN A 150 -23.57 -1.84 30.80
CA ASN A 150 -23.96 -2.92 31.69
C ASN A 150 -25.47 -3.02 31.87
N SER A 151 -26.18 -1.89 31.99
CA SER A 151 -27.65 -1.87 32.01
C SER A 151 -28.23 -2.47 30.72
N TYR A 152 -27.76 -2.05 29.55
CA TYR A 152 -28.25 -2.57 28.26
C TYR A 152 -27.89 -4.04 28.02
N LYS A 153 -26.71 -4.48 28.47
CA LYS A 153 -26.28 -5.89 28.43
C LYS A 153 -27.20 -6.76 29.29
N SER A 154 -27.51 -6.31 30.51
CA SER A 154 -28.37 -7.05 31.44
C SER A 154 -29.82 -7.16 30.97
N GLU A 155 -30.33 -6.14 30.26
CA GLU A 155 -31.69 -6.12 29.69
C GLU A 155 -31.78 -6.75 28.28
N PHE A 156 -30.69 -7.30 27.74
CA PHE A 156 -30.60 -7.84 26.36
C PHE A 156 -31.02 -6.82 25.28
N LYS A 157 -30.77 -5.52 25.51
CA LYS A 157 -31.18 -4.43 24.60
C LYS A 157 -30.06 -3.91 23.70
N LEU A 158 -28.84 -4.43 23.79
CA LEU A 158 -27.69 -3.94 22.99
C LEU A 158 -27.98 -3.90 21.48
N ASP A 159 -28.70 -4.90 20.96
CA ASP A 159 -29.03 -5.00 19.52
C ASP A 159 -30.03 -3.93 19.05
N THR A 160 -30.71 -3.24 19.98
CA THR A 160 -31.73 -2.22 19.65
C THR A 160 -31.16 -0.79 19.60
N ILE A 161 -29.86 -0.62 19.85
CA ILE A 161 -29.22 0.68 20.12
C ILE A 161 -28.38 1.18 18.93
N GLU A 162 -28.73 0.81 17.70
CA GLU A 162 -27.97 1.17 16.48
C GLU A 162 -27.55 2.65 16.43
N LYS A 163 -28.42 3.58 16.87
CA LYS A 163 -28.16 5.03 16.87
C LYS A 163 -27.06 5.49 17.86
N LYS A 164 -26.68 4.68 18.84
CA LYS A 164 -25.57 5.01 19.77
C LYS A 164 -24.32 4.16 19.52
N VAL A 165 -24.30 3.37 18.46
CA VAL A 165 -23.09 2.67 18.01
C VAL A 165 -22.35 3.60 17.05
N GLU A 166 -21.09 3.93 17.35
CA GLU A 166 -20.22 4.65 16.41
C GLU A 166 -19.82 3.73 15.27
N PHE A 167 -19.32 2.54 15.62
CA PHE A 167 -19.03 1.46 14.68
C PHE A 167 -18.98 0.12 15.41
N SER A 168 -19.16 -0.95 14.65
CA SER A 168 -18.89 -2.33 15.06
C SER A 168 -17.72 -2.89 14.27
N PHE A 169 -17.03 -3.87 14.85
CA PHE A 169 -15.90 -4.55 14.21
C PHE A 169 -15.94 -6.06 14.48
N ASN A 170 -15.40 -6.85 13.55
CA ASN A 170 -15.38 -8.31 13.64
C ASN A 170 -13.97 -8.94 13.55
N SER A 171 -12.94 -8.09 13.48
CA SER A 171 -11.55 -8.50 13.46
C SER A 171 -10.65 -7.39 14.01
N ARG A 172 -9.40 -7.74 14.34
CA ARG A 172 -8.40 -6.77 14.80
C ARG A 172 -8.04 -5.72 13.74
N GLN A 173 -7.91 -6.13 12.48
CA GLN A 173 -7.58 -5.21 11.39
C GLN A 173 -8.70 -4.19 11.18
N ASP A 174 -9.95 -4.66 11.23
CA ASP A 174 -11.14 -3.81 11.17
C ASP A 174 -11.20 -2.84 12.37
N LEU A 175 -10.90 -3.32 13.59
CA LEU A 175 -10.78 -2.45 14.77
C LEU A 175 -9.73 -1.34 14.59
N GLU A 176 -8.53 -1.68 14.12
CA GLU A 176 -7.46 -0.70 13.90
C GLU A 176 -7.85 0.35 12.85
N GLU A 177 -8.47 -0.07 11.73
CA GLU A 177 -8.94 0.84 10.69
C GLU A 177 -10.06 1.77 11.18
N LYS A 178 -11.06 1.22 11.88
CA LYS A 178 -12.19 2.00 12.41
C LYS A 178 -11.76 2.99 13.49
N LEU A 179 -10.88 2.58 14.41
CA LEU A 179 -10.32 3.47 15.42
C LEU A 179 -9.45 4.55 14.78
N GLN A 180 -8.66 4.21 13.76
CA GLN A 180 -7.89 5.21 13.03
C GLN A 180 -8.78 6.29 12.44
N ASN A 181 -9.82 5.91 11.69
CA ASN A 181 -10.74 6.86 11.09
C ASN A 181 -11.45 7.70 12.15
N PHE A 182 -11.93 7.06 13.22
CA PHE A 182 -12.55 7.75 14.35
C PHE A 182 -11.62 8.80 14.97
N PHE A 183 -10.40 8.43 15.35
CA PHE A 183 -9.46 9.37 15.98
C PHE A 183 -8.95 10.45 15.02
N PHE A 184 -8.80 10.13 13.73
CA PHE A 184 -8.44 11.11 12.71
C PHE A 184 -9.52 12.17 12.56
N ASP A 185 -10.78 11.77 12.53
CA ASP A 185 -11.91 12.70 12.47
C ASP A 185 -12.02 13.52 13.77
N GLN A 186 -11.77 12.89 14.93
CA GLN A 186 -11.84 13.60 16.21
C GLN A 186 -10.77 14.67 16.35
N PHE A 187 -9.52 14.39 15.97
CA PHE A 187 -8.35 15.27 16.17
C PHE A 187 -7.85 15.96 14.88
N SER A 188 -8.59 15.84 13.78
CA SER A 188 -8.22 16.33 12.44
C SER A 188 -6.84 15.85 11.97
N PHE A 189 -6.49 14.60 12.30
CA PHE A 189 -5.30 13.95 11.75
C PHE A 189 -5.58 13.39 10.36
N TYR A 190 -4.51 13.14 9.61
CA TYR A 190 -4.61 12.55 8.28
C TYR A 190 -3.35 11.74 7.94
N ASN A 191 -3.49 10.91 6.91
CA ASN A 191 -2.44 10.00 6.46
C ASN A 191 -1.31 10.77 5.79
N LEU A 192 -0.21 11.01 6.51
CA LEU A 192 1.05 11.41 5.91
C LEU A 192 1.75 10.18 5.34
N LYS A 193 2.21 10.27 4.10
CA LYS A 193 2.86 9.16 3.39
C LYS A 193 4.36 9.40 3.28
N TYR A 194 5.13 8.33 3.19
CA TYR A 194 6.57 8.40 2.98
C TYR A 194 7.03 7.24 2.09
N SER A 195 8.08 7.51 1.31
CA SER A 195 8.73 6.55 0.43
C SER A 195 9.82 5.80 1.19
N GLN A 196 9.89 4.50 1.00
CA GLN A 196 11.00 3.65 1.45
C GLN A 196 11.62 2.97 0.25
N LYS A 197 12.95 2.99 0.17
CA LYS A 197 13.67 2.18 -0.81
C LYS A 197 13.40 0.71 -0.53
N SER A 198 13.07 -0.04 -1.58
CA SER A 198 13.01 -1.49 -1.48
C SER A 198 14.34 -2.05 -0.97
N SER A 199 14.25 -3.09 -0.13
CA SER A 199 15.41 -3.79 0.42
C SER A 199 16.12 -4.68 -0.61
N VAL A 200 15.54 -4.82 -1.82
CA VAL A 200 16.12 -5.60 -2.91
C VAL A 200 17.24 -4.80 -3.59
N LYS A 201 18.44 -5.39 -3.63
CA LYS A 201 19.63 -4.83 -4.28
C LYS A 201 19.31 -4.56 -5.76
N ASP A 202 19.68 -3.37 -6.24
CA ASP A 202 19.45 -2.88 -7.62
C ASP A 202 17.98 -2.62 -8.02
N SER A 203 17.05 -2.64 -7.06
CA SER A 203 15.68 -2.18 -7.28
C SER A 203 15.53 -0.68 -7.01
N PHE A 204 14.90 0.04 -7.94
CA PHE A 204 14.54 1.46 -7.79
C PHE A 204 13.10 1.65 -7.30
N GLU A 205 12.39 0.55 -7.03
CA GLU A 205 11.02 0.59 -6.54
C GLU A 205 10.95 1.22 -5.16
N LEU A 206 10.06 2.21 -5.04
CA LEU A 206 9.75 2.85 -3.77
C LEU A 206 8.45 2.28 -3.21
N ASN A 207 8.54 1.64 -2.04
CA ASN A 207 7.35 1.30 -1.28
C ASN A 207 6.80 2.58 -0.65
N THR A 208 5.49 2.81 -0.80
CA THR A 208 4.82 3.92 -0.13
C THR A 208 4.18 3.39 1.15
N SER A 209 4.62 3.90 2.30
CA SER A 209 4.02 3.64 3.61
C SER A 209 3.30 4.88 4.11
N SER A 210 2.39 4.72 5.08
CA SER A 210 1.63 5.83 5.69
C SER A 210 1.74 5.82 7.20
N LEU A 211 1.61 6.99 7.82
CA LEU A 211 1.46 7.13 9.26
C LEU A 211 0.01 6.85 9.65
N SER A 212 -0.16 5.93 10.59
CA SER A 212 -1.44 5.53 11.16
C SER A 212 -1.70 6.21 12.50
N TRP A 213 -2.93 6.10 13.02
CA TRP A 213 -3.23 6.45 14.42
C TRP A 213 -2.33 5.69 15.39
N SER A 214 -2.07 4.40 15.14
CA SER A 214 -1.14 3.61 15.95
C SER A 214 0.30 4.15 15.94
N THR A 215 0.69 4.88 14.88
CA THR A 215 1.99 5.58 14.80
C THR A 215 1.97 6.88 15.60
N TYR A 216 0.93 7.71 15.45
CA TYR A 216 0.76 8.94 16.24
C TYR A 216 0.60 8.66 17.74
N PHE A 217 -0.02 7.54 18.11
CA PHE A 217 -0.20 7.13 19.50
C PHE A 217 1.12 6.92 20.25
N LYS A 218 2.24 6.76 19.55
CA LYS A 218 3.56 6.72 20.20
C LYS A 218 3.99 8.08 20.77
N SER A 219 3.38 9.20 20.34
CA SER A 219 3.53 10.50 21.02
C SER A 219 2.75 10.57 22.33
N ILE A 220 1.79 9.66 22.54
CA ILE A 220 0.99 9.52 23.77
C ILE A 220 1.65 8.51 24.71
N TYR A 221 2.06 7.34 24.18
CA TYR A 221 2.63 6.26 24.96
C TYR A 221 4.16 6.20 24.88
N LEU A 222 4.78 6.67 25.95
CA LEU A 222 6.23 6.71 26.12
C LEU A 222 6.68 5.42 26.85
N GLU A 223 6.96 4.40 26.03
CA GLU A 223 7.45 3.09 26.47
C GLU A 223 8.88 3.20 27.02
N SER A 224 9.24 2.32 27.96
CA SER A 224 10.53 2.38 28.66
C SER A 224 11.77 2.16 27.77
N SER A 225 11.61 1.55 26.60
CA SER A 225 12.70 1.36 25.63
C SER A 225 12.94 2.57 24.72
N ASN A 226 12.10 3.61 24.79
CA ASN A 226 12.11 4.72 23.84
C ASN A 226 12.67 6.03 24.41
N TYR A 227 13.22 6.06 25.63
CA TYR A 227 13.71 7.31 26.23
C TYR A 227 14.99 7.85 25.58
N GLU A 228 15.77 7.01 24.91
CA GLU A 228 17.01 7.41 24.20
C GLU A 228 16.76 8.44 23.08
N HIS A 229 15.52 8.52 22.55
CA HIS A 229 15.15 9.37 21.43
C HIS A 229 14.01 10.32 21.77
N LEU A 230 14.07 11.56 21.27
CA LEU A 230 13.03 12.58 21.47
C LEU A 230 11.72 12.16 20.81
N PHE A 231 11.80 11.73 19.55
CA PHE A 231 10.67 11.23 18.78
C PHE A 231 10.67 9.69 18.70
N PHE A 232 11.61 9.03 17.99
CA PHE A 232 11.63 7.55 17.83
C PHE A 232 13.02 6.91 17.65
N GLU A 233 13.17 5.66 18.09
CA GLU A 233 14.37 4.81 17.92
C GLU A 233 14.70 4.48 16.45
N GLN A 234 13.69 4.42 15.58
CA GLN A 234 13.81 4.00 14.18
C GLN A 234 13.83 5.18 13.18
N GLU A 235 14.46 6.30 13.53
CA GLU A 235 14.55 7.51 12.69
C GLU A 235 15.23 7.30 11.33
N LYS A 236 15.92 6.18 11.10
CA LYS A 236 16.58 5.87 9.83
C LYS A 236 15.61 5.63 8.65
N LEU A 237 14.33 5.35 8.90
CA LEU A 237 13.33 5.07 7.85
C LEU A 237 12.25 6.15 7.76
N GLY A 238 12.45 7.15 6.90
CA GLY A 238 11.38 8.05 6.41
C GLY A 238 11.05 9.28 7.27
N LEU A 239 11.89 9.66 8.24
CA LEU A 239 11.71 10.84 9.10
C LEU A 239 10.32 10.89 9.79
N GLN A 240 9.85 9.74 10.30
CA GLN A 240 8.52 9.61 10.91
C GLN A 240 8.32 10.54 12.11
N GLY A 241 9.37 10.75 12.93
CA GLY A 241 9.36 11.67 14.08
C GLY A 241 8.98 13.09 13.68
N LYS A 242 9.66 13.62 12.66
CA LYS A 242 9.39 14.93 12.09
C LYS A 242 7.93 15.08 11.64
N LYS A 243 7.41 14.08 10.92
CA LYS A 243 6.03 14.10 10.41
C LYS A 243 4.99 14.05 11.53
N ILE A 244 5.26 13.28 12.58
CA ILE A 244 4.41 13.28 13.78
C ILE A 244 4.42 14.65 14.44
N PHE A 245 5.59 15.27 14.59
CA PHE A 245 5.71 16.60 15.14
C PHE A 245 4.94 17.66 14.32
N GLU A 246 5.14 17.65 13.00
CA GLU A 246 4.41 18.53 12.06
C GLU A 246 2.89 18.37 12.21
N MET A 247 2.40 17.13 12.34
CA MET A 247 0.98 16.81 12.51
C MET A 247 0.42 17.22 13.88
N VAL A 248 1.12 16.88 14.96
CA VAL A 248 0.69 17.20 16.34
C VAL A 248 0.63 18.70 16.58
N LEU A 249 1.48 19.48 15.93
CA LEU A 249 1.41 20.94 15.95
C LEU A 249 0.44 21.54 14.93
N GLY A 250 -0.06 20.74 13.98
CA GLY A 250 -0.94 21.20 12.91
C GLY A 250 -0.27 22.23 11.99
N LEU A 251 1.04 22.09 11.75
CA LEU A 251 1.83 23.10 11.05
C LEU A 251 1.31 23.35 9.62
N PRO A 252 1.02 24.61 9.24
CA PRO A 252 0.70 24.99 7.87
C PRO A 252 1.61 24.37 6.81
N LEU A 253 1.03 23.97 5.68
CA LEU A 253 1.69 23.42 4.50
C LEU A 253 2.33 22.03 4.67
N THR A 254 2.04 21.32 5.76
CA THR A 254 2.51 19.95 5.99
C THR A 254 1.97 18.98 4.94
N TYR A 255 0.67 19.01 4.65
CA TYR A 255 0.02 18.18 3.64
C TYR A 255 0.56 18.44 2.22
N PRO A 256 0.53 19.68 1.67
CA PRO A 256 0.98 19.92 0.30
C PRO A 256 2.46 19.61 0.11
N ILE A 257 3.32 19.96 1.07
CA ILE A 257 4.75 19.61 1.01
C ILE A 257 4.91 18.09 1.00
N ASN A 258 4.17 17.35 1.84
CA ASN A 258 4.27 15.91 1.87
C ASN A 258 3.85 15.28 0.54
N MET A 259 2.74 15.73 -0.06
CA MET A 259 2.23 15.17 -1.31
C MET A 259 3.11 15.50 -2.51
N LEU A 260 3.56 16.76 -2.64
CA LEU A 260 4.49 17.14 -3.71
C LEU A 260 5.85 16.42 -3.57
N LYS A 261 6.32 16.18 -2.34
CA LYS A 261 7.53 15.38 -2.12
C LYS A 261 7.38 13.95 -2.60
N LEU A 262 6.22 13.33 -2.38
CA LEU A 262 5.94 11.99 -2.90
C LEU A 262 5.84 11.96 -4.43
N GLN A 263 5.25 12.99 -5.03
CA GLN A 263 5.26 13.13 -6.49
C GLN A 263 6.69 13.27 -7.03
N LEU A 264 7.53 14.07 -6.37
CA LEU A 264 8.94 14.22 -6.72
C LEU A 264 9.70 12.89 -6.61
N ASP A 265 9.48 12.13 -5.53
CA ASP A 265 10.10 10.82 -5.35
C ASP A 265 9.70 9.84 -6.46
N ARG A 266 8.43 9.82 -6.86
CA ARG A 266 7.95 9.03 -8.01
C ARG A 266 8.58 9.46 -9.33
N VAL A 267 8.73 10.77 -9.56
CA VAL A 267 9.41 11.29 -10.76
C VAL A 267 10.88 10.86 -10.76
N ASN A 268 11.57 10.92 -9.61
CA ASN A 268 12.94 10.44 -9.48
C ASN A 268 13.07 8.93 -9.72
N GLU A 269 12.11 8.14 -9.25
CA GLU A 269 12.02 6.70 -9.56
C GLU A 269 11.88 6.47 -11.07
N SER A 270 10.96 7.17 -11.74
CA SER A 270 10.79 7.08 -13.20
C SER A 270 12.06 7.46 -13.96
N ILE A 271 12.73 8.55 -13.57
CA ILE A 271 14.03 8.95 -14.14
C ILE A 271 15.07 7.83 -13.95
N GLY A 272 15.11 7.21 -12.77
CA GLY A 272 16.00 6.08 -12.48
C GLY A 272 15.73 4.88 -13.39
N LYS A 273 14.46 4.52 -13.60
CA LYS A 273 14.05 3.42 -14.49
C LYS A 273 14.46 3.68 -15.94
N VAL A 274 14.20 4.88 -16.46
CA VAL A 274 14.56 5.21 -17.86
C VAL A 274 16.09 5.17 -18.04
N LYS A 275 16.87 5.70 -17.10
CA LYS A 275 18.35 5.66 -17.15
C LYS A 275 18.91 4.23 -17.11
N LEU A 276 18.28 3.31 -16.40
CA LEU A 276 18.70 1.90 -16.38
C LEU A 276 18.43 1.20 -17.72
N VAL A 277 17.26 1.42 -18.31
CA VAL A 277 16.90 0.88 -19.63
C VAL A 277 17.85 1.43 -20.70
N ASP A 278 18.22 2.69 -20.60
CA ASP A 278 19.18 3.32 -21.52
C ASP A 278 20.57 2.69 -21.36
N LYS A 279 21.07 2.54 -20.11
CA LYS A 279 22.36 1.92 -19.85
C LYS A 279 22.45 0.47 -20.35
N SER A 280 21.41 -0.34 -20.14
CA SER A 280 21.40 -1.73 -20.61
C SER A 280 21.34 -1.84 -22.14
N ARG A 281 20.61 -0.94 -22.81
CA ARG A 281 20.61 -0.82 -24.28
C ARG A 281 21.99 -0.39 -24.79
N MET A 282 22.62 0.61 -24.16
CA MET A 282 23.96 1.08 -24.52
C MET A 282 25.03 0.00 -24.33
N ASP A 283 25.01 -0.75 -23.22
CA ASP A 283 25.98 -1.82 -22.95
C ASP A 283 25.82 -2.97 -23.96
N THR A 284 24.59 -3.33 -24.32
CA THR A 284 24.29 -4.37 -25.33
C THR A 284 24.74 -3.91 -26.72
N ALA A 285 24.35 -2.69 -27.13
CA ALA A 285 24.73 -2.11 -28.43
C ALA A 285 26.25 -1.93 -28.58
N LYS A 286 26.94 -1.53 -27.50
CA LYS A 286 28.41 -1.40 -27.50
C LYS A 286 29.11 -2.75 -27.64
N SER A 287 28.65 -3.78 -26.92
CA SER A 287 29.19 -5.13 -27.07
C SER A 287 29.01 -5.69 -28.49
N SER A 288 27.85 -5.46 -29.12
CA SER A 288 27.57 -5.90 -30.49
C SER A 288 28.38 -5.11 -31.52
N LYS A 289 28.59 -3.81 -31.29
CA LYS A 289 29.40 -2.93 -32.14
C LYS A 289 30.88 -3.32 -32.13
N ASP A 290 31.47 -3.57 -30.96
CA ASP A 290 32.88 -3.94 -30.82
C ASP A 290 33.20 -5.27 -31.56
N VAL A 291 32.26 -6.23 -31.55
CA VAL A 291 32.39 -7.50 -32.28
C VAL A 291 32.35 -7.29 -33.79
N LEU A 292 31.44 -6.45 -34.27
CA LEU A 292 31.27 -6.16 -35.70
C LEU A 292 32.44 -5.32 -36.26
N GLU A 293 32.96 -4.36 -35.51
CA GLU A 293 34.11 -3.54 -35.90
C GLU A 293 35.39 -4.36 -36.04
N LYS A 294 35.62 -5.32 -35.13
CA LYS A 294 36.75 -6.25 -35.23
C LYS A 294 36.68 -7.10 -36.50
N ARG A 295 35.51 -7.63 -36.83
CA ARG A 295 35.30 -8.44 -38.05
C ARG A 295 35.50 -7.62 -39.31
N TYR A 296 35.08 -6.36 -39.31
CA TYR A 296 35.27 -5.45 -40.44
C TYR A 296 36.75 -5.20 -40.76
N GLN A 297 37.61 -5.04 -39.74
CA GLN A 297 39.05 -4.86 -39.94
C GLN A 297 39.73 -6.10 -40.52
N GLU A 298 39.36 -7.30 -40.05
CA GLU A 298 39.87 -8.57 -40.58
C GLU A 298 39.57 -8.73 -42.09
N ILE A 299 38.38 -8.32 -42.53
CA ILE A 299 37.96 -8.41 -43.95
C ILE A 299 38.81 -7.50 -44.85
N LEU A 300 39.18 -6.30 -44.39
CA LEU A 300 39.97 -5.35 -45.17
C LEU A 300 41.41 -5.85 -45.43
N GLU A 301 42.04 -6.46 -44.42
CA GLU A 301 43.38 -7.04 -44.55
C GLU A 301 43.40 -8.20 -45.56
N GLU A 302 42.34 -9.02 -45.59
CA GLU A 302 42.25 -10.14 -46.53
C GLU A 302 42.06 -9.69 -48.00
N GLN A 303 41.35 -8.58 -48.24
CA GLN A 303 41.11 -8.07 -49.60
C GLN A 303 42.36 -7.49 -50.29
N GLU A 304 43.31 -6.92 -49.55
CA GLU A 304 44.55 -6.38 -50.14
C GLU A 304 45.46 -7.46 -50.73
N SER A 305 45.48 -8.64 -50.11
CA SER A 305 46.34 -9.76 -50.52
C SER A 305 45.99 -10.36 -51.89
N VAL A 306 44.77 -10.12 -52.38
CA VAL A 306 44.16 -10.85 -53.50
C VAL A 306 44.29 -10.15 -54.87
N LYS A 307 44.52 -8.84 -54.91
CA LYS A 307 44.48 -8.01 -56.15
C LYS A 307 45.61 -8.25 -57.18
N LYS A 308 46.60 -9.12 -56.93
CA LYS A 308 47.89 -9.09 -57.64
C LYS A 308 48.04 -9.95 -58.90
N ASN A 309 47.05 -10.73 -59.32
CA ASN A 309 47.22 -11.69 -60.41
C ASN A 309 45.91 -11.91 -61.18
N LEU A 310 45.93 -11.68 -62.51
CA LEU A 310 45.46 -12.57 -63.59
C LEU A 310 44.67 -11.90 -64.73
N GLU A 311 45.01 -12.32 -65.96
CA GLU A 311 44.22 -12.12 -67.18
C GLU A 311 44.27 -13.38 -68.09
N ILE A 312 43.15 -13.65 -68.78
CA ILE A 312 42.89 -14.53 -69.96
C ILE A 312 42.25 -15.93 -69.74
N ASN A 313 41.46 -16.34 -70.75
CA ASN A 313 40.20 -17.10 -70.80
C ASN A 313 40.28 -18.37 -71.71
N PHE A 314 39.38 -19.36 -71.52
CA PHE A 314 39.16 -20.53 -72.41
C PHE A 314 37.71 -21.08 -72.32
N GLU A 315 37.17 -21.64 -73.42
CA GLU A 315 35.74 -22.00 -73.59
C GLU A 315 35.42 -23.50 -73.36
N GLU A 316 34.29 -23.81 -72.67
CA GLU A 316 33.87 -25.18 -72.24
C GLU A 316 32.38 -25.50 -72.54
N ARG A 317 31.75 -24.87 -73.53
CA ARG A 317 30.28 -24.91 -73.72
C ARG A 317 29.58 -26.30 -73.68
N PRO A 318 30.15 -27.44 -74.12
CA PRO A 318 29.37 -28.69 -74.18
C PRO A 318 29.12 -29.40 -72.83
N LEU A 319 29.99 -29.24 -71.81
CA LEU A 319 29.83 -29.89 -70.49
C LEU A 319 28.93 -29.09 -69.54
N ILE A 320 28.89 -27.77 -69.72
CA ILE A 320 28.06 -26.85 -68.93
C ILE A 320 26.58 -27.06 -69.25
N GLU A 321 26.24 -27.40 -70.49
CA GLU A 321 24.86 -27.64 -70.91
C GLU A 321 24.26 -28.90 -70.23
N GLU A 322 25.01 -30.00 -70.12
CA GLU A 322 24.55 -31.20 -69.40
C GLU A 322 24.44 -30.94 -67.88
N TYR A 323 25.43 -30.26 -67.29
CA TYR A 323 25.40 -29.84 -65.89
C TYR A 323 24.20 -28.94 -65.58
N SER A 324 23.93 -27.94 -66.44
CA SER A 324 22.82 -27.00 -66.26
C SER A 324 21.46 -27.70 -66.27
N SER A 325 21.25 -28.69 -67.16
CA SER A 325 19.99 -29.42 -67.25
C SER A 325 19.71 -30.32 -66.03
N LEU A 326 20.76 -30.92 -65.46
CA LEU A 326 20.66 -31.71 -64.22
C LEU A 326 20.51 -30.82 -63.00
N GLN A 327 21.21 -29.68 -62.97
CA GLN A 327 21.09 -28.68 -61.92
C GLN A 327 19.70 -28.03 -61.91
N GLU A 328 19.09 -27.78 -63.08
CA GLU A 328 17.70 -27.32 -63.18
C GLU A 328 16.72 -28.33 -62.56
N LYS A 329 16.87 -29.62 -62.85
CA LYS A 329 16.03 -30.67 -62.24
C LYS A 329 16.22 -30.75 -60.72
N VAL A 330 17.45 -30.68 -60.23
CA VAL A 330 17.75 -30.64 -58.79
C VAL A 330 17.18 -29.38 -58.14
N ASN A 331 17.30 -28.23 -58.79
CA ASN A 331 16.74 -26.97 -58.33
C ASN A 331 15.21 -26.99 -58.33
N GLN A 332 14.58 -27.65 -59.30
CA GLN A 332 13.13 -27.80 -59.36
C GLN A 332 12.62 -28.72 -58.23
N ILE A 333 13.33 -29.81 -57.93
CA ILE A 333 13.01 -30.67 -56.77
C ILE A 333 13.23 -29.92 -55.46
N ARG A 334 14.32 -29.15 -55.32
CA ARG A 334 14.58 -28.31 -54.14
C ARG A 334 13.57 -27.18 -53.99
N LYS A 335 13.14 -26.57 -55.09
CA LYS A 335 12.11 -25.53 -55.11
C LYS A 335 10.77 -26.12 -54.69
N ASN A 336 10.36 -27.26 -55.26
CA ASN A 336 9.16 -27.97 -54.84
C ASN A 336 9.21 -28.36 -53.35
N HIS A 337 10.37 -28.84 -52.86
CA HIS A 337 10.56 -29.12 -51.44
C HIS A 337 10.45 -27.86 -50.58
N ARG A 338 11.04 -26.74 -51.01
CA ARG A 338 10.97 -25.45 -50.29
C ARG A 338 9.53 -24.92 -50.27
N ASP A 339 8.86 -24.88 -51.41
CA ASP A 339 7.48 -24.40 -51.55
C ASP A 339 6.53 -25.27 -50.70
N LEU A 340 6.70 -26.60 -50.69
CA LEU A 340 5.94 -27.50 -49.82
C LEU A 340 6.27 -27.32 -48.33
N THR A 341 7.52 -27.06 -47.98
CA THR A 341 7.94 -26.78 -46.60
C THR A 341 7.35 -25.45 -46.11
N GLU A 342 7.30 -24.44 -46.97
CA GLU A 342 6.70 -23.14 -46.69
C GLU A 342 5.18 -23.26 -46.50
N LEU A 343 4.50 -24.02 -47.38
CA LEU A 343 3.08 -24.36 -47.21
C LEU A 343 2.84 -25.12 -45.89
N TYR A 344 3.65 -26.12 -45.57
CA TYR A 344 3.59 -26.85 -44.30
C TYR A 344 3.78 -25.92 -43.09
N GLN A 345 4.77 -25.03 -43.12
CA GLN A 345 5.02 -24.08 -42.03
C GLN A 345 3.87 -23.06 -41.90
N SER A 346 3.30 -22.61 -43.01
CA SER A 346 2.16 -21.69 -43.02
C SER A 346 0.91 -22.32 -42.40
N GLU A 347 0.56 -23.54 -42.80
CA GLU A 347 -0.59 -24.28 -42.25
C GLU A 347 -0.35 -24.70 -40.80
N LYS A 348 0.89 -25.03 -40.41
CA LYS A 348 1.26 -25.28 -39.01
C LYS A 348 1.15 -24.03 -38.14
N SER A 349 1.53 -22.86 -38.67
CA SER A 349 1.38 -21.58 -37.96
C SER A 349 -0.10 -21.20 -37.82
N ARG A 350 -0.89 -21.44 -38.88
CA ARG A 350 -2.35 -21.29 -38.86
C ARG A 350 -3.00 -22.22 -37.83
N LEU A 351 -2.53 -23.47 -37.70
CA LEU A 351 -2.98 -24.41 -36.67
C LEU A 351 -2.72 -23.89 -35.26
N LEU A 352 -1.50 -23.42 -34.97
CA LEU A 352 -1.12 -22.88 -33.66
C LEU A 352 -1.99 -21.68 -33.26
N SER A 353 -2.19 -20.74 -34.18
CA SER A 353 -3.06 -19.57 -33.96
C SER A 353 -4.51 -19.99 -33.69
N MET A 354 -5.03 -20.96 -34.45
CA MET A 354 -6.39 -21.47 -34.26
C MET A 354 -6.56 -22.22 -32.91
N GLU A 355 -5.55 -22.99 -32.49
CA GLU A 355 -5.53 -23.70 -31.21
C GLU A 355 -5.45 -22.72 -30.02
N GLU A 356 -4.71 -21.63 -30.14
CA GLU A 356 -4.64 -20.56 -29.14
C GLU A 356 -6.00 -19.86 -28.99
N GLU A 357 -6.63 -19.46 -30.10
CA GLU A 357 -7.97 -18.88 -30.08
C GLU A 357 -9.02 -19.83 -29.51
N PHE A 358 -8.89 -21.14 -29.78
CA PHE A 358 -9.76 -22.16 -29.22
C PHE A 358 -9.58 -22.30 -27.70
N CYS A 359 -8.35 -22.28 -27.20
CA CYS A 359 -8.04 -22.23 -25.77
C CYS A 359 -8.62 -20.99 -25.08
N ASN A 360 -8.51 -19.82 -25.72
CA ASN A 360 -9.06 -18.56 -25.21
C ASN A 360 -10.59 -18.62 -25.12
N LEU A 361 -11.27 -19.10 -26.17
CA LEU A 361 -12.73 -19.30 -26.14
C LEU A 361 -13.17 -20.35 -25.09
N LYS A 362 -12.36 -21.38 -24.84
CA LYS A 362 -12.61 -22.38 -23.79
C LYS A 362 -12.48 -21.77 -22.38
N SER A 363 -11.54 -20.84 -22.19
CA SER A 363 -11.40 -20.06 -20.96
C SER A 363 -12.60 -19.14 -20.74
N ASP A 364 -13.02 -18.42 -21.78
CA ASP A 364 -14.19 -17.54 -21.73
C ASP A 364 -15.48 -18.31 -21.46
N ARG A 365 -15.65 -19.50 -22.04
CA ARG A 365 -16.74 -20.41 -21.71
C ARG A 365 -16.80 -20.70 -20.21
N LYS A 366 -15.66 -21.08 -19.59
CA LYS A 366 -15.59 -21.37 -18.14
C LYS A 366 -15.98 -20.17 -17.29
N LYS A 367 -15.55 -18.95 -17.66
CA LYS A 367 -15.90 -17.72 -16.95
C LYS A 367 -17.40 -17.44 -17.02
N VAL A 368 -17.99 -17.55 -18.22
CA VAL A 368 -19.44 -17.32 -18.41
C VAL A 368 -20.26 -18.41 -17.71
N ASP A 369 -19.84 -19.68 -17.74
CA ASP A 369 -20.48 -20.77 -16.99
C ASP A 369 -20.45 -20.51 -15.47
N ALA A 370 -19.31 -20.09 -14.92
CA ALA A 370 -19.19 -19.76 -13.50
C ALA A 370 -20.11 -18.60 -13.09
N GLU A 371 -20.25 -17.60 -13.96
CA GLU A 371 -21.12 -16.44 -13.74
C GLU A 371 -22.61 -16.83 -13.74
N ILE A 372 -23.03 -17.72 -14.65
CA ILE A 372 -24.40 -18.27 -14.66
C ILE A 372 -24.67 -19.04 -13.37
N ILE A 373 -23.75 -19.88 -12.90
CA ILE A 373 -23.89 -20.63 -11.64
C ILE A 373 -24.00 -19.67 -10.45
N ARG A 374 -23.25 -18.56 -10.45
CA ARG A 374 -23.33 -17.52 -9.41
C ARG A 374 -24.71 -16.88 -9.37
N LEU A 375 -25.23 -16.45 -10.52
CA LEU A 375 -26.55 -15.83 -10.65
C LEU A 375 -27.68 -16.81 -10.29
N GLN A 376 -27.58 -18.09 -10.69
CA GLN A 376 -28.55 -19.14 -10.31
C GLN A 376 -28.60 -19.37 -8.80
N LYS A 377 -27.46 -19.30 -8.10
CA LYS A 377 -27.44 -19.37 -6.63
C LYS A 377 -28.10 -18.16 -5.97
N GLN A 378 -27.91 -16.96 -6.55
CA GLN A 378 -28.58 -15.75 -6.06
C GLN A 378 -30.09 -15.81 -6.27
N GLU A 379 -30.54 -16.29 -7.44
CA GLU A 379 -31.96 -16.54 -7.73
C GLU A 379 -32.56 -17.56 -6.73
N LEU A 380 -31.88 -18.69 -6.51
CA LEU A 380 -32.33 -19.71 -5.55
C LEU A 380 -32.42 -19.14 -4.12
N ASN A 381 -31.45 -18.34 -3.69
CA ASN A 381 -31.50 -17.70 -2.38
C ASN A 381 -32.69 -16.74 -2.27
N MET A 382 -32.96 -15.93 -3.31
CA MET A 382 -34.12 -15.03 -3.31
C MET A 382 -35.44 -15.81 -3.28
N GLU A 383 -35.54 -16.92 -4.00
CA GLU A 383 -36.71 -17.80 -3.97
C GLU A 383 -36.88 -18.44 -2.58
N LEU A 384 -35.79 -18.88 -1.94
CA LEU A 384 -35.82 -19.37 -0.55
C LEU A 384 -36.26 -18.28 0.44
N TYR A 385 -35.83 -17.03 0.26
CA TYR A 385 -36.30 -15.90 1.06
C TYR A 385 -37.81 -15.66 0.87
N LYS A 386 -38.30 -15.67 -0.38
CA LYS A 386 -39.73 -15.54 -0.70
C LYS A 386 -40.55 -16.68 -0.09
N GLN A 387 -40.08 -17.92 -0.24
CA GLN A 387 -40.74 -19.10 0.32
C GLN A 387 -40.72 -19.08 1.84
N SER A 388 -39.63 -18.61 2.47
CA SER A 388 -39.53 -18.50 3.93
C SER A 388 -40.50 -17.46 4.49
N GLN A 389 -40.65 -16.30 3.86
CA GLN A 389 -41.68 -15.32 4.23
C GLN A 389 -43.10 -15.90 4.05
N SER A 390 -43.36 -16.60 2.93
CA SER A 390 -44.65 -17.26 2.68
C SER A 390 -44.94 -18.44 3.61
N PHE A 391 -43.90 -19.10 4.15
CA PHE A 391 -44.05 -20.25 5.06
C PHE A 391 -44.60 -19.83 6.42
N PHE A 392 -44.22 -18.64 6.90
CA PHE A 392 -44.74 -18.10 8.17
C PHE A 392 -46.14 -17.49 8.06
N THR A 393 -46.59 -17.13 6.85
CA THR A 393 -47.96 -16.64 6.60
C THR A 393 -48.97 -17.74 6.27
N ASN A 394 -48.52 -18.97 5.96
CA ASN A 394 -49.39 -20.12 5.61
C ASN A 394 -49.53 -21.17 6.72
N LEU A 395 -49.09 -20.87 7.95
CA LEU A 395 -49.32 -21.74 9.10
C LEU A 395 -50.80 -21.65 9.52
N ASP A 396 -51.56 -22.73 9.36
CA ASP A 396 -52.93 -22.84 9.90
C ASP A 396 -52.88 -22.99 11.42
N ILE A 397 -52.88 -21.87 12.12
CA ILE A 397 -52.86 -21.85 13.59
C ILE A 397 -54.25 -22.21 14.11
N LYS A 398 -54.41 -23.48 14.51
CA LYS A 398 -55.66 -24.02 15.08
C LYS A 398 -55.95 -23.51 16.48
N THR A 399 -54.90 -23.14 17.22
CA THR A 399 -54.97 -22.75 18.63
C THR A 399 -53.92 -21.67 18.88
N CYS A 400 -54.29 -20.60 19.59
CA CYS A 400 -53.36 -19.54 19.93
C CYS A 400 -52.23 -20.08 20.83
N PRO A 401 -50.94 -19.95 20.48
CA PRO A 401 -49.84 -20.49 21.28
C PRO A 401 -49.61 -19.77 22.61
N HIS A 402 -50.21 -18.59 22.82
CA HIS A 402 -50.10 -17.84 24.08
C HIS A 402 -51.21 -18.18 25.08
N CYS A 403 -52.46 -18.30 24.62
CA CYS A 403 -53.61 -18.50 25.51
C CYS A 403 -54.33 -19.85 25.32
N GLU A 404 -53.86 -20.68 24.40
CA GLU A 404 -54.39 -22.03 24.09
C GLU A 404 -55.88 -22.08 23.68
N ILE A 405 -56.47 -20.93 23.34
CA ILE A 405 -57.85 -20.83 22.86
C ILE A 405 -57.89 -21.18 21.36
N LYS A 406 -58.88 -21.99 20.96
CA LYS A 406 -59.13 -22.33 19.55
C LYS A 406 -59.49 -21.09 18.74
N VAL A 407 -58.80 -20.89 17.63
CA VAL A 407 -59.08 -19.78 16.69
C VAL A 407 -60.31 -20.16 15.87
N SER A 408 -61.38 -19.36 15.97
CA SER A 408 -62.64 -19.60 15.26
C SER A 408 -62.50 -19.44 13.75
N GLU A 409 -63.18 -20.28 12.95
CA GLU A 409 -63.19 -20.21 11.47
C GLU A 409 -63.53 -18.79 10.94
N ALA A 410 -64.48 -18.09 11.56
CA ALA A 410 -64.83 -16.72 11.19
C ALA A 410 -63.69 -15.69 11.38
N LYS A 411 -62.71 -15.95 12.25
CA LYS A 411 -61.50 -15.11 12.38
C LYS A 411 -60.45 -15.45 11.32
N LYS A 412 -60.40 -16.71 10.87
CA LYS A 412 -59.51 -17.17 9.79
C LYS A 412 -59.97 -16.69 8.43
N GLU A 413 -61.29 -16.66 8.18
CA GLU A 413 -61.86 -16.05 6.96
C GLU A 413 -61.58 -14.54 6.91
N LYS A 414 -61.67 -13.84 8.04
CA LYS A 414 -61.31 -12.42 8.12
C LYS A 414 -59.83 -12.14 7.84
N GLU A 415 -58.93 -13.01 8.25
CA GLU A 415 -57.51 -12.90 7.90
C GLU A 415 -57.29 -13.08 6.40
N LYS A 416 -58.02 -14.01 5.76
CA LYS A 416 -57.98 -14.24 4.31
C LYS A 416 -58.53 -13.06 3.50
N ASP A 417 -59.66 -12.49 3.91
CA ASP A 417 -60.37 -11.50 3.11
C ASP A 417 -59.97 -10.05 3.43
N GLN A 418 -59.51 -9.78 4.67
CA GLN A 418 -59.25 -8.42 5.16
C GLN A 418 -57.81 -8.21 5.63
N HIS A 419 -56.93 -9.22 5.56
CA HIS A 419 -55.53 -9.16 6.04
C HIS A 419 -55.37 -8.76 7.52
N ILE A 420 -56.40 -8.98 8.34
CA ILE A 420 -56.38 -8.74 9.78
C ILE A 420 -55.93 -10.02 10.49
N CYS A 421 -54.85 -9.97 11.27
CA CYS A 421 -54.27 -11.16 11.90
C CYS A 421 -55.31 -11.94 12.74
N SER A 422 -55.45 -13.26 12.52
CA SER A 422 -56.46 -14.08 13.21
C SER A 422 -56.21 -14.27 14.71
N LEU A 423 -55.00 -13.94 15.18
CA LEU A 423 -54.58 -14.03 16.59
C LEU A 423 -54.79 -12.72 17.36
N CYS A 424 -54.22 -11.60 16.88
CA CYS A 424 -54.26 -10.33 17.60
C CYS A 424 -55.29 -9.32 17.06
N GLY A 425 -55.83 -9.52 15.86
CA GLY A 425 -56.84 -8.63 15.28
C GLY A 425 -56.30 -7.29 14.78
N GLU A 426 -54.98 -7.11 14.71
CA GLU A 426 -54.33 -5.92 14.15
C GLU A 426 -54.02 -6.11 12.66
N GLU A 427 -54.09 -5.02 11.90
CA GLU A 427 -53.60 -4.94 10.53
C GLU A 427 -52.06 -4.82 10.55
N PRO A 428 -51.32 -5.63 9.80
CA PRO A 428 -49.86 -5.57 9.78
C PRO A 428 -49.38 -4.25 9.16
N THR A 429 -48.78 -3.37 9.97
CA THR A 429 -48.33 -2.03 9.54
C THR A 429 -46.94 -1.99 8.89
N GLU A 430 -46.15 -3.05 8.99
CA GLU A 430 -44.84 -3.16 8.33
C GLU A 430 -44.80 -4.34 7.35
N GLN A 431 -45.15 -4.10 6.08
CA GLN A 431 -44.63 -4.94 5.00
C GLN A 431 -43.13 -4.63 4.84
N LYS A 432 -42.27 -5.39 5.53
CA LYS A 432 -40.82 -5.32 5.29
C LYS A 432 -40.53 -5.98 3.93
N ILE A 433 -40.32 -5.09 2.96
CA ILE A 433 -40.00 -5.31 1.54
C ILE A 433 -41.26 -5.54 0.70
N GLU A 434 -41.55 -4.60 -0.20
CA GLU A 434 -42.64 -4.75 -1.17
C GLU A 434 -42.36 -5.96 -2.07
N GLU A 435 -43.37 -6.82 -2.29
CA GLU A 435 -43.25 -7.99 -3.18
C GLU A 435 -42.86 -7.57 -4.62
N SER A 436 -43.20 -6.34 -5.00
CA SER A 436 -42.78 -5.65 -6.23
C SER A 436 -41.26 -5.56 -6.37
N GLU A 437 -40.54 -5.27 -5.28
CA GLU A 437 -39.09 -5.06 -5.27
C GLU A 437 -38.32 -6.38 -5.37
N ILE A 438 -38.85 -7.45 -4.75
CA ILE A 438 -38.31 -8.82 -4.86
C ILE A 438 -38.58 -9.36 -6.27
N LEU A 439 -39.78 -9.15 -6.84
CA LEU A 439 -40.09 -9.53 -8.21
C LEU A 439 -39.20 -8.78 -9.22
N GLN A 440 -38.95 -7.49 -8.99
CA GLN A 440 -38.12 -6.68 -9.87
C GLN A 440 -36.67 -7.15 -9.87
N LYS A 441 -36.08 -7.40 -8.69
CA LYS A 441 -34.71 -7.91 -8.56
C LYS A 441 -34.57 -9.35 -9.09
N SER A 442 -35.54 -10.22 -8.84
CA SER A 442 -35.57 -11.58 -9.42
C SER A 442 -35.69 -11.53 -10.95
N GLY A 443 -36.54 -10.66 -11.50
CA GLY A 443 -36.67 -10.44 -12.93
C GLY A 443 -35.39 -9.93 -13.60
N GLN A 444 -34.66 -9.03 -12.94
CA GLN A 444 -33.34 -8.55 -13.40
C GLN A 444 -32.32 -9.69 -13.45
N ILE A 445 -32.22 -10.50 -12.39
CA ILE A 445 -31.30 -11.66 -12.34
C ILE A 445 -31.65 -12.68 -13.44
N GLN A 446 -32.94 -12.96 -13.66
CA GLN A 446 -33.38 -13.85 -14.74
C GLN A 446 -33.03 -13.32 -16.13
N GLN A 447 -33.11 -12.00 -16.33
CA GLN A 447 -32.74 -11.36 -17.58
C GLN A 447 -31.23 -11.44 -17.83
N GLU A 448 -30.41 -11.26 -16.78
CA GLU A 448 -28.97 -11.45 -16.83
C GLU A 448 -28.60 -12.92 -17.12
N ILE A 449 -29.23 -13.89 -16.47
CA ILE A 449 -29.04 -15.33 -16.76
C ILE A 449 -29.39 -15.64 -18.22
N LYS A 450 -30.49 -15.08 -18.76
CA LYS A 450 -30.85 -15.22 -20.19
C LYS A 450 -29.81 -14.60 -21.12
N SER A 451 -29.27 -13.43 -20.78
CA SER A 451 -28.21 -12.78 -21.55
C SER A 451 -26.92 -13.60 -21.56
N HIS A 452 -26.46 -14.04 -20.38
CA HIS A 452 -25.25 -14.84 -20.24
C HIS A 452 -25.38 -16.23 -20.87
N SER A 453 -26.54 -16.88 -20.76
CA SER A 453 -26.80 -18.17 -21.42
C SER A 453 -26.88 -18.06 -22.95
N ALA A 454 -27.41 -16.96 -23.49
CA ALA A 454 -27.37 -16.68 -24.92
C ALA A 454 -25.92 -16.46 -25.40
N ARG A 455 -25.10 -15.74 -24.63
CA ARG A 455 -23.66 -15.59 -24.89
C ARG A 455 -22.93 -16.93 -24.84
N LEU A 456 -23.24 -17.78 -23.86
CA LEU A 456 -22.68 -19.12 -23.73
C LEU A 456 -22.98 -20.00 -24.95
N LYS A 457 -24.23 -19.99 -25.44
CA LYS A 457 -24.61 -20.72 -26.67
C LYS A 457 -23.76 -20.31 -27.86
N LYS A 458 -23.58 -19.00 -28.08
CA LYS A 458 -22.72 -18.47 -29.15
C LYS A 458 -21.27 -18.93 -29.01
N ILE A 459 -20.74 -18.96 -27.78
CA ILE A 459 -19.38 -19.45 -27.51
C ILE A 459 -19.27 -20.95 -27.81
N VAL A 460 -20.25 -21.76 -27.41
CA VAL A 460 -20.27 -23.20 -27.67
C VAL A 460 -20.38 -23.52 -29.16
N GLU A 461 -21.24 -22.81 -29.90
CA GLU A 461 -21.34 -22.93 -31.36
C GLU A 461 -20.02 -22.56 -32.05
N ASN A 462 -19.37 -21.48 -31.61
CA ASN A 462 -18.06 -21.07 -32.14
C ASN A 462 -16.96 -22.09 -31.83
N LEU A 463 -16.96 -22.67 -30.63
CA LEU A 463 -16.05 -23.76 -30.27
C LEU A 463 -16.28 -24.98 -31.16
N GLY A 464 -17.52 -25.37 -31.42
CA GLY A 464 -17.84 -26.48 -32.34
C GLY A 464 -17.31 -26.24 -33.75
N LYS A 465 -17.56 -25.04 -34.31
CA LYS A 465 -17.06 -24.65 -35.64
C LYS A 465 -15.53 -24.65 -35.72
N LYS A 466 -14.86 -24.09 -34.71
CA LYS A 466 -13.39 -24.05 -34.67
C LYS A 466 -12.77 -25.42 -34.44
N SER A 467 -13.42 -26.32 -33.70
CA SER A 467 -12.95 -27.70 -33.50
C SER A 467 -12.86 -28.47 -34.82
N LEU A 468 -13.90 -28.37 -35.65
CA LEU A 468 -13.92 -29.01 -36.97
C LEU A 468 -12.83 -28.44 -37.89
N LEU A 469 -12.62 -27.12 -37.85
CA LEU A 469 -11.60 -26.45 -38.64
C LEU A 469 -10.18 -26.83 -38.20
N ILE A 470 -9.96 -27.01 -36.89
CA ILE A 470 -8.68 -27.48 -36.34
C ILE A 470 -8.39 -28.92 -36.79
N GLU A 471 -9.39 -29.80 -36.81
CA GLU A 471 -9.23 -31.17 -37.32
C GLU A 471 -8.90 -31.19 -38.82
N GLU A 472 -9.56 -30.35 -39.61
CA GLU A 472 -9.27 -30.19 -41.04
C GLU A 472 -7.83 -29.70 -41.29
N ILE A 473 -7.38 -28.68 -40.56
CA ILE A 473 -6.01 -28.16 -40.68
C ILE A 473 -4.99 -29.20 -40.21
N LYS A 474 -5.27 -29.95 -39.13
CA LYS A 474 -4.39 -31.04 -38.68
C LYS A 474 -4.18 -32.08 -39.76
N LYS A 475 -5.25 -32.47 -40.45
CA LYS A 475 -5.20 -33.41 -41.57
C LYS A 475 -4.34 -32.85 -42.72
N ASN A 476 -4.52 -31.58 -43.08
CA ASN A 476 -3.71 -30.95 -44.13
C ASN A 476 -2.22 -30.91 -43.75
N VAL A 477 -1.89 -30.59 -42.49
CA VAL A 477 -0.50 -30.60 -41.98
C VAL A 477 0.10 -32.01 -42.05
N GLU A 478 -0.68 -33.04 -41.73
CA GLU A 478 -0.27 -34.44 -41.84
C GLU A 478 -0.05 -34.86 -43.30
N ASP A 479 -0.97 -34.51 -44.20
CA ASP A 479 -0.86 -34.77 -45.65
C ASP A 479 0.39 -34.09 -46.25
N TYR A 480 0.68 -32.85 -45.88
CA TYR A 480 1.92 -32.17 -46.28
C TYR A 480 3.16 -32.84 -45.71
N SER A 481 3.12 -33.33 -44.46
CA SER A 481 4.26 -34.03 -43.85
C SER A 481 4.59 -35.35 -44.55
N VAL A 482 3.56 -36.12 -44.95
CA VAL A 482 3.71 -37.36 -45.72
C VAL A 482 4.21 -37.05 -47.13
N THR A 483 3.72 -35.97 -47.74
CA THR A 483 4.16 -35.54 -49.08
C THR A 483 5.63 -35.12 -49.08
N ILE A 484 6.08 -34.36 -48.07
CA ILE A 484 7.49 -33.98 -47.90
C ILE A 484 8.38 -35.24 -47.72
N SER A 485 7.87 -36.23 -46.97
CA SER A 485 8.60 -37.49 -46.71
C SER A 485 8.69 -38.41 -47.93
N SER A 486 7.84 -38.23 -48.94
CA SER A 486 7.82 -39.05 -50.17
C SER A 486 8.58 -38.43 -51.35
N ILE A 487 9.16 -37.23 -51.18
CA ILE A 487 10.01 -36.60 -52.19
C ILE A 487 11.24 -37.48 -52.45
N GLN A 488 11.48 -37.80 -53.73
CA GLN A 488 12.58 -38.66 -54.17
C GLN A 488 13.93 -38.14 -53.69
N SER A 489 14.80 -39.05 -53.23
CA SER A 489 16.16 -38.68 -52.81
C SER A 489 16.96 -38.17 -53.99
N ILE A 490 17.59 -37.01 -53.81
CA ILE A 490 18.38 -36.33 -54.85
C ILE A 490 19.76 -36.99 -54.99
N ASP A 491 20.09 -37.97 -54.14
CA ASP A 491 21.43 -38.56 -54.02
C ASP A 491 21.95 -39.16 -55.32
N LEU A 492 21.09 -39.76 -56.15
CA LEU A 492 21.49 -40.31 -57.44
C LEU A 492 21.86 -39.20 -58.45
N TYR A 493 21.14 -38.07 -58.43
CA TYR A 493 21.43 -36.90 -59.26
C TYR A 493 22.66 -36.14 -58.77
N ASN A 494 22.82 -35.99 -57.45
CA ASN A 494 23.99 -35.37 -56.84
C ASN A 494 25.26 -36.19 -57.10
N LYS A 495 25.17 -37.53 -57.11
CA LYS A 495 26.29 -38.40 -57.46
C LYS A 495 26.73 -38.22 -58.91
N ARG A 496 25.79 -38.08 -59.84
CA ARG A 496 26.08 -37.80 -61.26
C ARG A 496 26.60 -36.38 -61.51
N LEU A 497 26.06 -35.38 -60.81
CA LEU A 497 26.58 -34.01 -60.81
C LEU A 497 28.04 -33.99 -60.32
N LYS A 498 28.36 -34.78 -59.28
CA LYS A 498 29.73 -34.90 -58.76
C LYS A 498 30.70 -35.55 -59.75
N GLU A 499 30.25 -36.54 -60.53
CA GLU A 499 31.05 -37.14 -61.62
C GLU A 499 31.36 -36.14 -62.74
N ILE A 500 30.38 -35.30 -63.12
CA ILE A 500 30.55 -34.23 -64.11
C ILE A 500 31.45 -33.12 -63.54
N GLU A 501 31.30 -32.77 -62.26
CA GLU A 501 32.19 -31.85 -61.53
C GLU A 501 33.63 -32.38 -61.47
N ASP A 502 33.85 -33.68 -61.32
CA ASP A 502 35.19 -34.29 -61.32
C ASP A 502 35.86 -34.24 -62.72
N GLU A 503 35.07 -34.26 -63.79
CA GLU A 503 35.51 -34.05 -65.18
C GLU A 503 35.80 -32.57 -65.49
N ILE A 504 34.90 -31.67 -65.09
CA ILE A 504 35.12 -30.22 -65.16
C ILE A 504 36.32 -29.82 -64.29
N ALA A 505 36.50 -30.42 -63.11
CA ALA A 505 37.66 -30.21 -62.24
C ALA A 505 38.96 -30.81 -62.81
N ARG A 506 38.90 -31.75 -63.76
CA ARG A 506 40.09 -32.20 -64.49
C ARG A 506 40.55 -31.14 -65.50
N ILE A 507 39.61 -30.51 -66.18
CA ILE A 507 39.85 -29.36 -67.08
C ILE A 507 40.24 -28.11 -66.24
N GLY A 508 39.61 -27.95 -65.08
CA GLY A 508 39.91 -26.94 -64.07
C GLY A 508 41.29 -27.09 -63.43
N ARG A 509 41.80 -28.32 -63.28
CA ARG A 509 43.17 -28.60 -62.79
C ARG A 509 44.25 -28.06 -63.75
N GLU A 510 43.98 -27.97 -65.06
CA GLU A 510 44.87 -27.28 -66.01
C GLU A 510 44.78 -25.75 -65.89
N ARG A 511 43.61 -25.21 -65.51
CA ARG A 511 43.43 -23.78 -65.16
C ARG A 511 43.99 -23.40 -63.78
N GLU A 512 44.11 -24.35 -62.87
CA GLU A 512 44.51 -24.15 -61.46
C GLU A 512 45.99 -23.78 -61.24
N LYS A 513 46.80 -23.68 -62.30
CA LYS A 513 48.07 -22.94 -62.16
C LYS A 513 47.86 -21.42 -62.05
N TYR A 514 46.64 -20.92 -62.29
CA TYR A 514 46.35 -19.50 -62.47
C TYR A 514 44.95 -19.02 -61.98
N LYS A 515 44.29 -19.60 -60.95
CA LYS A 515 42.90 -19.16 -60.56
C LYS A 515 42.58 -18.93 -59.07
N ASN A 516 43.50 -19.15 -58.12
CA ASN A 516 43.20 -19.04 -56.68
C ASN A 516 42.92 -17.63 -56.10
N PRO A 517 43.37 -16.50 -56.69
CA PRO A 517 43.11 -15.18 -56.09
C PRO A 517 41.67 -14.66 -56.28
N LEU A 518 41.07 -14.72 -57.49
CA LEU A 518 39.90 -13.91 -57.81
C LEU A 518 38.61 -14.22 -57.01
N GLU A 519 38.32 -15.49 -56.71
CA GLU A 519 37.09 -15.89 -56.00
C GLU A 519 37.08 -15.48 -54.52
N LYS A 520 38.26 -15.42 -53.89
CA LYS A 520 38.40 -14.94 -52.50
C LYS A 520 38.03 -13.45 -52.37
N LYS A 521 38.20 -12.66 -53.44
CA LYS A 521 37.91 -11.22 -53.46
C LYS A 521 36.42 -10.90 -53.41
N GLU A 522 35.61 -11.61 -54.20
CA GLU A 522 34.17 -11.29 -54.34
C GLU A 522 33.37 -11.68 -53.09
N LEU A 523 33.79 -12.71 -52.37
CA LEU A 523 33.16 -13.12 -51.10
C LEU A 523 33.40 -12.09 -49.99
N LEU A 524 34.63 -11.57 -49.88
CA LEU A 524 34.99 -10.57 -48.87
C LEU A 524 34.26 -9.24 -49.08
N ILE A 525 34.00 -8.83 -50.33
CA ILE A 525 33.26 -7.59 -50.65
C ILE A 525 31.78 -7.69 -50.23
N LYS A 526 31.17 -8.87 -50.39
CA LYS A 526 29.78 -9.09 -49.98
C LYS A 526 29.63 -9.09 -48.46
N GLU A 527 30.59 -9.70 -47.74
CA GLU A 527 30.59 -9.72 -46.28
C GLU A 527 30.80 -8.30 -45.71
N GLU A 528 31.67 -7.50 -46.33
CA GLU A 528 31.91 -6.10 -45.98
C GLU A 528 30.61 -5.26 -46.02
N ALA A 529 29.83 -5.38 -47.09
CA ALA A 529 28.59 -4.62 -47.28
C ALA A 529 27.53 -4.94 -46.22
N VAL A 530 27.42 -6.21 -45.80
CA VAL A 530 26.46 -6.64 -44.77
C VAL A 530 26.85 -6.12 -43.40
N VAL A 531 28.13 -6.24 -43.03
CA VAL A 531 28.64 -5.76 -41.73
C VAL A 531 28.52 -4.24 -41.63
N ASN A 532 28.81 -3.50 -42.71
CA ASN A 532 28.69 -2.05 -42.73
C ASN A 532 27.23 -1.57 -42.58
N PHE A 533 26.27 -2.23 -43.25
CA PHE A 533 24.84 -1.93 -43.11
C PHE A 533 24.35 -2.11 -41.66
N GLN A 534 24.75 -3.20 -41.00
CA GLN A 534 24.41 -3.48 -39.61
C GLN A 534 25.00 -2.44 -38.64
N LEU A 535 26.24 -1.97 -38.90
CA LEU A 535 26.86 -0.87 -38.14
C LEU A 535 26.13 0.47 -38.34
N GLU A 536 25.56 0.74 -39.52
CA GLU A 536 24.76 1.94 -39.76
C GLU A 536 23.39 1.92 -39.08
N GLU A 537 22.70 0.77 -39.02
CA GLU A 537 21.41 0.66 -38.30
C GLU A 537 21.56 0.88 -36.80
N ILE A 538 22.63 0.36 -36.20
CA ILE A 538 22.93 0.59 -34.77
C ILE A 538 23.15 2.09 -34.52
N LYS A 539 23.87 2.79 -35.41
CA LYS A 539 24.06 4.26 -35.31
C LYS A 539 22.76 5.05 -35.49
N ARG A 540 21.81 4.60 -36.30
CA ARG A 540 20.51 5.30 -36.52
C ARG A 540 19.55 5.15 -35.34
N ASN A 541 19.62 4.06 -34.58
CA ASN A 541 18.75 3.79 -33.42
C ASN A 541 19.22 4.43 -32.09
N GLU A 542 20.33 5.17 -32.10
CA GLU A 542 20.97 5.70 -30.88
C GLU A 542 20.32 6.97 -30.25
N SER A 543 19.28 7.63 -30.81
CA SER A 543 19.09 9.06 -30.43
C SER A 543 17.71 9.77 -30.41
N SER A 544 16.53 9.13 -30.49
CA SER A 544 15.28 9.93 -30.65
C SER A 544 14.13 9.77 -29.65
N ILE A 545 13.92 8.62 -29.00
CA ILE A 545 12.72 8.44 -28.13
C ILE A 545 13.03 8.61 -26.63
N VAL A 546 14.20 8.12 -26.18
CA VAL A 546 14.59 8.12 -24.76
C VAL A 546 14.98 9.53 -24.25
N SER A 547 15.52 10.37 -25.13
CA SER A 547 15.94 11.74 -24.78
C SER A 547 14.77 12.68 -24.46
N VAL A 548 13.63 12.52 -25.15
CA VAL A 548 12.43 13.35 -24.98
C VAL A 548 11.71 13.04 -23.66
N GLU A 549 11.55 11.75 -23.33
CA GLU A 549 10.92 11.32 -22.07
C GLU A 549 11.76 11.72 -20.84
N ILE A 550 13.09 11.58 -20.91
CA ILE A 550 13.98 12.05 -19.84
C ILE A 550 13.90 13.56 -19.68
N HIS A 551 13.84 14.31 -20.80
CA HIS A 551 13.73 15.77 -20.75
C HIS A 551 12.44 16.22 -20.07
N SER A 552 11.29 15.66 -20.44
CA SER A 552 10.00 16.01 -19.80
C SER A 552 9.96 15.64 -18.31
N LEU A 553 10.51 14.48 -17.93
CA LEU A 553 10.62 14.09 -16.52
C LEU A 553 11.55 15.02 -15.73
N ASN A 554 12.66 15.48 -16.31
CA ASN A 554 13.56 16.45 -15.67
C ASN A 554 12.89 17.82 -15.51
N LEU A 555 12.09 18.26 -16.49
CA LEU A 555 11.29 19.48 -16.37
C LEU A 555 10.29 19.36 -15.22
N LYS A 556 9.51 18.27 -15.17
CA LYS A 556 8.57 18.01 -14.08
C LYS A 556 9.25 17.99 -12.71
N LYS A 557 10.44 17.37 -12.63
CA LYS A 557 11.27 17.37 -11.42
C LYS A 557 11.65 18.79 -11.01
N ALA A 558 12.12 19.61 -11.94
CA ALA A 558 12.53 20.99 -11.68
C ALA A 558 11.36 21.86 -11.17
N VAL A 559 10.17 21.69 -11.74
CA VAL A 559 8.94 22.36 -11.27
C VAL A 559 8.62 21.96 -9.83
N LEU A 560 8.61 20.65 -9.53
CA LEU A 560 8.33 20.15 -8.18
C LEU A 560 9.38 20.61 -7.15
N ASP A 561 10.67 20.57 -7.49
CA ASP A 561 11.76 21.05 -6.64
C ASP A 561 11.59 22.55 -6.33
N TYR A 562 11.25 23.37 -7.33
CA TYR A 562 11.03 24.80 -7.14
C TYR A 562 9.78 25.10 -6.30
N ALA A 563 8.67 24.40 -6.57
CA ALA A 563 7.43 24.52 -5.81
C ALA A 563 7.66 24.14 -4.34
N LEU A 564 8.32 23.02 -4.07
CA LEU A 564 8.67 22.58 -2.71
C LEU A 564 9.53 23.62 -1.99
N TYR A 565 10.57 24.14 -2.65
CA TYR A 565 11.42 25.19 -2.08
C TYR A 565 10.61 26.44 -1.69
N ALA A 566 9.69 26.88 -2.56
CA ALA A 566 8.84 28.03 -2.29
C ALA A 566 7.89 27.79 -1.10
N LEU A 567 7.28 26.59 -1.03
CA LEU A 567 6.41 26.20 0.09
C LEU A 567 7.19 26.09 1.41
N GLU A 568 8.37 25.49 1.40
CA GLU A 568 9.22 25.35 2.59
C GLU A 568 9.62 26.73 3.15
N ARG A 569 9.99 27.68 2.28
CA ARG A 569 10.27 29.06 2.70
C ARG A 569 9.04 29.75 3.28
N LYS A 570 7.87 29.59 2.66
CA LYS A 570 6.63 30.17 3.17
C LYS A 570 6.25 29.54 4.52
N ARG A 571 6.45 28.23 4.69
CA ARG A 571 6.22 27.49 5.93
C ARG A 571 7.05 28.04 7.10
N ILE A 572 8.33 28.34 6.88
CA ILE A 572 9.20 28.95 7.91
C ILE A 572 8.60 30.25 8.43
N VAL A 573 8.10 31.11 7.53
CA VAL A 573 7.48 32.39 7.91
C VAL A 573 6.16 32.19 8.65
N LEU A 574 5.31 31.29 8.16
CA LEU A 574 3.99 30.99 8.76
C LEU A 574 4.12 30.39 10.18
N ASN A 575 5.14 29.54 10.39
CA ASN A 575 5.28 28.77 11.62
C ASN A 575 6.13 29.47 12.69
N LYS A 576 6.74 30.61 12.36
CA LYS A 576 7.66 31.32 13.27
C LYS A 576 7.02 31.62 14.64
N ASP A 577 5.76 32.07 14.65
CA ASP A 577 5.06 32.41 15.89
C ASP A 577 4.83 31.18 16.78
N ILE A 578 4.22 30.12 16.25
CA ILE A 578 3.94 28.89 17.01
C ILE A 578 5.23 28.22 17.51
N LEU A 579 6.29 28.19 16.70
CA LEU A 579 7.58 27.61 17.11
C LEU A 579 8.25 28.44 18.21
N SER A 580 8.24 29.78 18.10
CA SER A 580 8.82 30.65 19.13
C SER A 580 8.11 30.53 20.49
N LYS A 581 6.78 30.36 20.47
CA LYS A 581 5.99 30.06 21.68
C LYS A 581 6.40 28.71 22.27
N LEU A 582 6.50 27.68 21.43
CA LEU A 582 6.92 26.36 21.87
C LEU A 582 8.35 26.35 22.44
N GLU A 583 9.31 27.03 21.80
CA GLU A 583 10.68 27.20 22.29
C GLU A 583 10.71 27.83 23.69
N THR A 584 9.88 28.86 23.90
CA THR A 584 9.76 29.53 25.19
C THR A 584 9.18 28.61 26.27
N LEU A 585 8.15 27.84 25.94
CA LEU A 585 7.55 26.86 26.85
C LEU A 585 8.54 25.74 27.21
N ILE A 586 9.25 25.19 26.22
CA ILE A 586 10.26 24.15 26.45
C ILE A 586 11.36 24.68 27.35
N LEU A 587 11.90 25.87 27.09
CA LEU A 587 12.95 26.47 27.91
C LEU A 587 12.48 26.64 29.37
N LYS A 588 11.24 27.08 29.57
CA LYS A 588 10.65 27.22 30.90
C LYS A 588 10.58 25.87 31.62
N GLU A 589 10.00 24.85 31.00
CA GLU A 589 9.84 23.53 31.63
C GLU A 589 11.16 22.80 31.85
N VAL A 590 12.11 22.88 30.91
CA VAL A 590 13.47 22.35 31.05
C VAL A 590 14.17 22.94 32.29
N ASN A 591 14.04 24.25 32.50
CA ASN A 591 14.59 24.93 33.68
C ASN A 591 13.90 24.53 34.99
N VAL A 592 12.56 24.41 34.98
CA VAL A 592 11.77 23.92 36.13
C VAL A 592 12.20 22.49 36.50
N PHE A 593 12.50 21.65 35.51
CA PHE A 593 12.89 20.25 35.73
C PHE A 593 14.35 20.08 36.16
N GLY A 594 15.07 21.18 36.40
CA GLY A 594 16.41 21.17 37.00
C GLY A 594 17.55 21.28 36.00
N LEU A 595 17.27 21.41 34.69
CA LEU A 595 18.29 21.62 33.65
C LEU A 595 18.66 23.10 33.51
N LYS A 596 19.04 23.73 34.63
CA LYS A 596 19.34 25.18 34.71
C LYS A 596 20.54 25.64 33.88
N SER A 597 21.34 24.69 33.40
CA SER A 597 22.48 24.94 32.52
C SER A 597 22.06 25.27 31.09
N ILE A 598 20.81 24.99 30.71
CA ILE A 598 20.26 25.28 29.38
C ILE A 598 19.72 26.71 29.36
N THR A 599 20.36 27.59 28.58
CA THR A 599 20.01 29.01 28.52
C THR A 599 19.03 29.31 27.39
N THR A 600 19.12 28.60 26.27
CA THR A 600 18.23 28.77 25.11
C THR A 600 17.84 27.43 24.49
N VAL A 601 16.61 27.38 23.97
CA VAL A 601 16.08 26.28 23.15
C VAL A 601 15.68 26.86 21.81
N ALA A 602 16.11 26.21 20.73
CA ALA A 602 15.73 26.57 19.37
C ALA A 602 15.25 25.34 18.60
N ILE A 603 14.30 25.53 17.70
CA ILE A 603 13.81 24.50 16.77
C ILE A 603 14.33 24.85 15.38
N SER A 604 15.13 23.96 14.79
CA SER A 604 15.66 24.18 13.44
C SER A 604 14.57 24.14 12.36
N ASP A 605 14.86 24.60 11.15
CA ASP A 605 13.96 24.45 9.97
C ASP A 605 13.62 22.98 9.65
N LYS A 606 14.43 22.05 10.17
CA LYS A 606 14.19 20.60 10.07
C LYS A 606 13.38 20.04 11.23
N TYR A 607 12.99 20.88 12.20
CA TYR A 607 12.30 20.54 13.44
C TYR A 607 13.13 19.69 14.42
N GLU A 608 14.44 19.94 14.45
CA GLU A 608 15.35 19.35 15.44
C GLU A 608 15.50 20.31 16.63
N LEU A 609 15.45 19.80 17.86
CA LEU A 609 15.71 20.59 19.06
C LEU A 609 17.20 20.83 19.24
N ILE A 610 17.55 22.10 19.40
CA ILE A 610 18.91 22.58 19.67
C ILE A 610 18.87 23.26 21.04
N PHE A 611 19.67 22.74 21.96
CA PHE A 611 19.85 23.31 23.29
C PHE A 611 21.18 24.08 23.32
N THR A 612 21.23 25.20 24.02
CA THR A 612 22.51 25.87 24.31
C THR A 612 22.85 25.69 25.78
N GLN A 613 23.95 25.00 26.03
CA GLN A 613 24.47 24.71 27.36
C GLN A 613 25.90 25.23 27.45
N ASN A 614 26.18 26.12 28.39
CA ASN A 614 27.49 26.76 28.55
C ASN A 614 28.03 27.37 27.24
N ASP A 615 27.18 28.11 26.51
CA ASP A 615 27.49 28.72 25.20
C ASP A 615 27.82 27.74 24.06
N VAL A 616 27.57 26.44 24.26
CA VAL A 616 27.73 25.40 23.22
C VAL A 616 26.36 24.89 22.78
N GLN A 617 26.15 24.80 21.47
CA GLN A 617 24.94 24.19 20.91
C GLN A 617 25.08 22.67 20.88
N ILE A 618 24.11 21.99 21.46
CA ILE A 618 24.03 20.53 21.54
C ILE A 618 22.65 20.04 21.10
N GLY A 619 22.57 18.85 20.53
CA GLY A 619 21.31 18.20 20.19
C GLY A 619 20.75 17.39 21.36
N PHE A 620 19.52 16.89 21.21
CA PHE A 620 18.90 16.01 22.21
C PHE A 620 19.74 14.75 22.50
N ASN A 621 20.36 14.16 21.48
CA ASN A 621 21.13 12.92 21.63
C ASN A 621 22.45 13.12 22.40
N ASP A 622 22.91 14.36 22.54
CA ASP A 622 24.16 14.72 23.23
C ASP A 622 23.94 14.92 24.74
N LEU A 623 22.68 14.96 25.19
CA LEU A 623 22.32 15.05 26.61
C LEU A 623 22.63 13.73 27.33
N SER A 624 22.91 13.77 28.63
CA SER A 624 23.01 12.54 29.43
C SER A 624 21.64 11.86 29.59
N GLU A 625 21.59 10.55 29.88
CA GLU A 625 20.32 9.80 29.98
C GLU A 625 19.30 10.44 30.94
N GLY A 626 19.73 10.92 32.10
CA GLY A 626 18.84 11.64 33.03
C GLY A 626 18.36 13.01 32.51
N GLU A 627 19.19 13.71 31.74
CA GLU A 627 18.82 14.98 31.10
C GLU A 627 17.87 14.76 29.92
N LYS A 628 18.06 13.68 29.14
CA LYS A 628 17.15 13.27 28.05
C LYS A 628 15.74 13.06 28.55
N LEU A 629 15.56 12.31 29.64
CA LEU A 629 14.24 12.06 30.22
C LEU A 629 13.52 13.37 30.61
N ARG A 630 14.22 14.28 31.29
CA ARG A 630 13.69 15.59 31.70
C ARG A 630 13.37 16.49 30.50
N ALA A 631 14.28 16.59 29.54
CA ALA A 631 14.06 17.37 28.32
C ALA A 631 12.89 16.82 27.51
N LYS A 632 12.73 15.50 27.44
CA LYS A 632 11.62 14.83 26.77
C LYS A 632 10.29 15.10 27.49
N LEU A 633 10.25 14.98 28.82
CA LEU A 633 9.10 15.35 29.63
C LEU A 633 8.69 16.81 29.38
N ALA A 634 9.67 17.72 29.43
CA ALA A 634 9.45 19.15 29.21
C ALA A 634 8.89 19.42 27.81
N PHE A 635 9.41 18.72 26.80
CA PHE A 635 8.93 18.82 25.42
C PHE A 635 7.46 18.40 25.27
N TYR A 636 7.08 17.19 25.71
CA TYR A 636 5.69 16.73 25.59
C TYR A 636 4.72 17.57 26.43
N LEU A 637 5.14 18.01 27.60
CA LEU A 637 4.34 18.93 28.41
C LEU A 637 4.16 20.27 27.70
N SER A 638 5.19 20.80 27.06
CA SER A 638 5.13 22.04 26.30
C SER A 638 4.19 21.95 25.10
N LEU A 639 4.11 20.79 24.44
CA LEU A 639 3.12 20.55 23.38
C LEU A 639 1.67 20.64 23.90
N ILE A 640 1.42 20.14 25.12
CA ILE A 640 0.11 20.22 25.77
C ILE A 640 -0.17 21.65 26.24
N GLN A 641 0.82 22.34 26.81
CA GLN A 641 0.70 23.73 27.25
C GLN A 641 0.45 24.69 26.08
N LEU A 642 1.03 24.42 24.90
CA LEU A 642 0.78 25.20 23.70
C LEU A 642 -0.72 25.19 23.33
N ASP A 643 -1.39 24.06 23.52
CA ASP A 643 -2.83 23.94 23.31
C ASP A 643 -3.62 24.62 24.45
N ILE A 644 -3.23 24.40 25.70
CA ILE A 644 -3.88 25.01 26.87
C ILE A 644 -3.80 26.54 26.86
N GLU A 645 -2.59 27.10 26.75
CA GLU A 645 -2.30 28.52 26.95
C GLU A 645 -2.52 29.36 25.69
N HIS A 646 -2.35 28.74 24.51
CA HIS A 646 -2.41 29.45 23.23
C HIS A 646 -3.47 28.93 22.26
N SER A 647 -4.20 27.85 22.60
CA SER A 647 -5.15 27.20 21.69
C SER A 647 -4.50 26.78 20.36
N LEU A 648 -3.24 26.33 20.44
CA LEU A 648 -2.45 25.90 19.29
C LEU A 648 -1.99 24.44 19.44
N GLY A 649 -2.05 23.69 18.35
CA GLY A 649 -1.70 22.27 18.31
C GLY A 649 -2.91 21.34 18.42
N ARG A 650 -2.64 20.04 18.35
CA ARG A 650 -3.63 18.96 18.19
C ARG A 650 -3.34 17.77 19.11
N HIS A 651 -2.47 17.93 20.11
CA HIS A 651 -2.15 16.86 21.03
C HIS A 651 -3.37 16.51 21.90
N PRO A 652 -3.77 15.23 22.04
CA PRO A 652 -4.98 14.85 22.79
C PRO A 652 -4.96 15.08 24.31
N ARG A 653 -3.94 15.77 24.85
CA ARG A 653 -3.72 16.02 26.30
C ARG A 653 -3.69 14.78 27.21
N PHE A 654 -3.44 13.61 26.62
CA PHE A 654 -3.28 12.35 27.33
C PHE A 654 -1.86 11.82 27.12
N LEU A 655 -1.19 11.39 28.20
CA LEU A 655 0.15 10.81 28.15
C LEU A 655 0.22 9.55 29.02
N ILE A 656 1.05 8.60 28.62
CA ILE A 656 1.38 7.40 29.38
C ILE A 656 2.91 7.30 29.48
N PHE A 657 3.43 7.34 30.69
CA PHE A 657 4.83 7.10 31.01
C PHE A 657 4.99 5.72 31.64
N ASP A 658 5.60 4.80 30.89
CA ASP A 658 5.95 3.48 31.39
C ASP A 658 7.36 3.51 31.97
N SER A 659 7.47 3.26 33.27
CA SER A 659 8.73 3.19 34.02
C SER A 659 9.60 4.45 33.91
N PRO A 660 9.10 5.66 34.20
CA PRO A 660 9.98 6.83 34.26
C PRO A 660 11.02 6.64 35.38
N GLY A 661 12.28 6.93 35.07
CA GLY A 661 13.39 6.91 36.05
C GLY A 661 14.15 5.58 36.17
N SER A 662 13.88 4.55 35.36
CA SER A 662 14.72 3.33 35.33
C SER A 662 16.19 3.60 34.95
N GLU A 663 16.43 4.74 34.28
CA GLU A 663 17.74 5.22 33.83
C GLU A 663 18.40 6.19 34.85
N GLU A 664 17.64 6.72 35.81
CA GLU A 664 18.16 7.65 36.82
C GLU A 664 18.84 6.88 37.97
N MET A 665 20.14 6.63 37.82
CA MET A 665 20.93 5.86 38.80
C MET A 665 21.22 6.58 40.14
N VAL A 666 20.75 7.82 40.32
CA VAL A 666 21.05 8.65 41.50
C VAL A 666 19.77 8.92 42.31
N PRO A 667 19.68 8.46 43.56
CA PRO A 667 18.48 8.59 44.41
C PRO A 667 17.98 10.02 44.63
N GLN A 668 18.88 11.01 44.64
CA GLN A 668 18.52 12.43 44.79
C GLN A 668 17.80 12.99 43.56
N HIS A 669 18.13 12.49 42.36
CA HIS A 669 17.50 12.88 41.10
C HIS A 669 16.09 12.27 40.96
N LEU A 670 15.88 11.05 41.47
CA LEU A 670 14.57 10.39 41.54
C LEU A 670 13.55 11.16 42.39
N LYS A 671 13.97 11.72 43.53
CA LYS A 671 13.11 12.59 44.34
C LYS A 671 12.71 13.86 43.59
N GLY A 672 13.66 14.48 42.89
CA GLY A 672 13.37 15.64 42.04
C GLY A 672 12.38 15.31 40.92
N LEU A 673 12.46 14.12 40.33
CA LEU A 673 11.50 13.67 39.31
C LEU A 673 10.08 13.51 39.88
N ALA A 674 9.93 12.94 41.07
CA ALA A 674 8.63 12.86 41.74
C ALA A 674 8.06 14.25 42.08
N GLU A 675 8.89 15.18 42.54
CA GLU A 675 8.50 16.58 42.76
C GLU A 675 8.03 17.27 41.46
N ILE A 676 8.69 16.99 40.33
CA ILE A 676 8.28 17.49 39.01
C ILE A 676 6.88 16.99 38.66
N PHE A 677 6.62 15.68 38.76
CA PHE A 677 5.29 15.14 38.47
C PHE A 677 4.23 15.70 39.41
N LYS A 678 4.58 15.95 40.68
CA LYS A 678 3.69 16.62 41.62
C LYS A 678 3.35 18.05 41.19
N ASP A 679 4.34 18.84 40.79
CA ASP A 679 4.12 20.20 40.25
C ASP A 679 3.22 20.18 39.00
N ILE A 680 3.46 19.24 38.09
CA ILE A 680 2.63 19.05 36.89
C ILE A 680 1.18 18.73 37.29
N ASN A 681 0.99 17.82 38.25
CA ASN A 681 -0.33 17.47 38.74
C ASN A 681 -1.03 18.69 39.34
N ASP A 682 -0.35 19.44 40.20
CA ASP A 682 -0.92 20.61 40.88
C ASP A 682 -1.29 21.74 39.91
N ARG A 683 -0.50 21.93 38.85
CA ARG A 683 -0.72 22.98 37.84
C ARG A 683 -1.82 22.64 36.83
N PHE A 684 -1.91 21.37 36.42
CA PHE A 684 -2.69 20.97 35.24
C PHE A 684 -3.72 19.86 35.51
N GLU A 685 -4.04 19.61 36.78
CA GLU A 685 -4.95 18.54 37.22
C GLU A 685 -6.19 18.42 36.32
N ASN A 686 -6.89 19.53 36.06
CA ASN A 686 -8.17 19.52 35.33
C ASN A 686 -8.03 19.57 33.79
N GLU A 687 -6.81 19.72 33.27
CA GLU A 687 -6.58 20.05 31.87
C GLU A 687 -5.86 18.95 31.08
N LEU A 688 -5.21 18.02 31.78
CA LEU A 688 -4.50 16.89 31.18
C LEU A 688 -4.71 15.60 31.98
N GLN A 689 -4.35 14.47 31.38
CA GLN A 689 -4.33 13.18 32.05
C GLN A 689 -3.00 12.47 31.78
N ILE A 690 -2.32 12.05 32.83
CA ILE A 690 -1.06 11.30 32.74
C ILE A 690 -1.17 9.99 33.49
N PHE A 691 -0.84 8.89 32.84
CA PHE A 691 -0.66 7.60 33.50
C PHE A 691 0.81 7.32 33.71
N VAL A 692 1.19 7.04 34.95
CA VAL A 692 2.58 6.76 35.32
C VAL A 692 2.64 5.36 35.90
N GLY A 693 3.39 4.46 35.28
CA GLY A 693 3.67 3.14 35.85
C GLY A 693 5.11 3.11 36.34
N THR A 694 5.36 2.85 37.62
CA THR A 694 6.73 2.86 38.16
C THR A 694 6.93 1.78 39.23
N ALA A 695 8.19 1.43 39.49
CA ALA A 695 8.58 0.62 40.64
C ALA A 695 9.01 1.49 41.85
N LEU A 696 9.18 2.79 41.63
CA LEU A 696 9.65 3.73 42.63
C LEU A 696 8.53 4.11 43.59
N ARG A 697 8.73 3.86 44.89
CA ARG A 697 7.72 4.12 45.92
C ARG A 697 7.59 5.61 46.25
N GLU A 698 8.61 6.41 45.92
CA GLU A 698 8.64 7.87 46.05
C GLU A 698 7.53 8.55 45.23
N PHE A 699 7.07 7.90 44.17
CA PHE A 699 5.99 8.41 43.31
C PHE A 699 4.61 8.31 43.97
N SER A 700 4.49 7.71 45.16
CA SER A 700 3.22 7.59 45.90
C SER A 700 2.63 8.93 46.33
N GLN A 701 3.44 10.00 46.35
CA GLN A 701 3.03 11.32 46.82
C GLN A 701 2.78 12.33 45.70
N ILE A 702 2.86 11.91 44.42
CA ILE A 702 2.70 12.82 43.28
C ILE A 702 1.23 13.19 43.01
N THR A 703 0.30 12.42 43.54
CA THR A 703 -1.14 12.58 43.30
C THR A 703 -1.95 12.08 44.51
N GLY A 704 -3.27 12.28 44.48
CA GLY A 704 -4.19 11.84 45.52
C GLY A 704 -4.20 10.31 45.72
N LYS A 705 -4.59 9.86 46.92
CA LYS A 705 -4.68 8.42 47.24
C LYS A 705 -5.70 7.68 46.38
N ASP A 706 -6.74 8.38 45.93
CA ASP A 706 -7.77 7.91 45.00
C ASP A 706 -7.21 7.62 43.60
N ARG A 707 -6.06 8.20 43.25
CA ARG A 707 -5.39 8.11 41.95
C ARG A 707 -4.08 7.31 41.99
N THR A 708 -3.76 6.74 43.15
CA THR A 708 -2.50 6.05 43.40
C THR A 708 -2.76 4.58 43.71
N PHE A 709 -2.37 3.70 42.79
CA PHE A 709 -2.54 2.26 42.88
C PHE A 709 -1.23 1.62 43.34
N ILE A 710 -1.12 1.36 44.64
CA ILE A 710 0.06 0.75 45.25
C ILE A 710 -0.22 -0.74 45.50
N LYS A 711 0.69 -1.59 45.04
CA LYS A 711 0.71 -3.02 45.37
C LYS A 711 1.89 -3.34 46.28
N GLU A 712 1.71 -4.24 47.25
CA GLU A 712 2.79 -4.64 48.13
C GLU A 712 3.91 -5.34 47.36
N GLU A 713 5.07 -5.53 47.99
CA GLU A 713 6.14 -6.33 47.39
C GLU A 713 5.60 -7.71 46.98
N ASP A 714 6.00 -8.14 45.79
CA ASP A 714 5.56 -9.36 45.13
C ASP A 714 4.11 -9.46 44.63
N GLU A 715 3.23 -8.53 44.93
CA GLU A 715 1.85 -8.53 44.44
C GLU A 715 1.73 -8.14 42.96
N PHE A 716 0.82 -8.81 42.25
CA PHE A 716 0.45 -8.46 40.88
C PHE A 716 -0.61 -7.37 40.85
N VAL A 717 -0.61 -6.55 39.79
CA VAL A 717 -1.63 -5.51 39.62
C VAL A 717 -3.01 -6.11 39.29
N PHE A 718 -3.04 -7.31 38.70
CA PHE A 718 -4.25 -8.11 38.40
C PHE A 718 -3.95 -9.61 38.26
#